data_AF-A0A6M6IIN1-F1
#
_entry.id   AF-A0A6M6IIN1-F1
#
_cell.length_a   1.000
_cell.length_b   1.000
_cell.length_c   1.000
_cell.angle_alpha   90.00
_cell.angle_beta   90.00
_cell.angle_gamma   90.00
#
_symmetry.space_group_name_H-M   'P 1'
#
loop_
_entity.id
_entity.type
_entity.pdbx_description
1 polymer ?
#
loop_
_entity_poly.entity_id
_entity_poly.type
_entity_poly.pdbx_seq_one_letter_code
_entity_poly.pdbx_strand_id
1 'polypeptide(L)'
;MGQKTPLTSGADGFTGTSGNDTFNAVEVAGPTATWSVGDSVDGGAGTDTLNITQTAAFADKLSTTVKNIETANVISGTTGSSITTTGWTGLETLNLTAPAAVSATAAATTAVNVTNSAQAAGAIAVNGGSNVSVTASGVTTGTTTVGGTTAAAGNVTITSSATAAGTTGAITVTGGKEVSITTSSSNAVNTTVVGGAITVTGDANTTAVTVKQDTAATAAATVVGKTNAAVVIADKNAASTTAAGTITTVTLQGFGTVDYNVDADTADAGETSTINSGALTTLNLSGKGTALTVTNGALTTPTVTTQALNVNGLTTTGAVTLDTDITTLNITSSTAASTINSLVAAGATTVNVAGDAALTLTGQTLTAATAINVTNTAGASFGTALAAGVTFTGGAGADTVTLTDEFTKAITMGAGNDKVSIVDTDADGVLAGTGGSVAAGDGTDTIALTAATAATISGNATFNTKFTGFEVADITATTANATVNLAGINGVNQAVVRGISAGNTLTLNGFATGGTLTLDTDAANAATSVVAANVTNAVLSAGDTFNVVIKNSTAGSIDAGDIQLAGIETVNISTVDAGTTTSTAATVDTIVLEATSATSVVVSGNNGLSITNTGNTAITSFDASGVVANGTDDTAANLAVTFASANTTTTATVTIKGGAGNDTLTGNAAKDTINGGAGADIITGGLGLDTIQLGSGRDVVKVASNSDAQVATSDSTTATADVVTGFSLLEAITASTDLSSVANFQAATAGGANANMLVLDLTADDGAGTSGTNLAVAIEANGTGVGQAAGATYTVTNGILTLSGAGASTVDTLGEWLTEAAAVSATAGETVAFVFGGDTYVFAQNGAQDVLVQLVGVQASALAAAGTATYAAGTLLIGDSL
;
A
#
# COMPACT_ATOMS: atom_id res chain seq x y z
N MET A 1 12.30 -13.15 -64.83
CA MET A 1 11.41 -12.19 -64.14
C MET A 1 10.17 -12.97 -63.79
N GLY A 2 9.68 -12.86 -62.55
CA GLY A 2 8.49 -13.57 -62.12
C GLY A 2 7.23 -13.14 -62.86
N GLN A 3 6.26 -14.05 -62.95
CA GLN A 3 4.97 -13.93 -63.58
C GLN A 3 3.88 -13.75 -62.51
N LYS A 4 2.85 -12.96 -62.82
CA LYS A 4 1.64 -12.85 -61.99
C LYS A 4 0.43 -13.30 -62.81
N THR A 5 -0.23 -14.36 -62.37
CA THR A 5 -1.24 -15.06 -63.19
C THR A 5 -2.57 -15.17 -62.46
N PRO A 6 -3.65 -14.54 -62.95
CA PRO A 6 -4.99 -14.73 -62.40
C PRO A 6 -5.59 -16.05 -62.90
N LEU A 7 -6.21 -16.82 -62.01
CA LEU A 7 -7.02 -17.99 -62.35
C LEU A 7 -8.43 -17.55 -62.79
N THR A 8 -9.09 -18.39 -63.57
CA THR A 8 -10.44 -18.21 -64.10
C THR A 8 -11.42 -19.15 -63.37
N SER A 9 -12.72 -19.09 -63.68
CA SER A 9 -13.72 -19.99 -63.06
C SER A 9 -13.78 -21.38 -63.70
N GLY A 10 -12.98 -21.64 -64.74
CA GLY A 10 -12.84 -22.95 -65.39
C GLY A 10 -11.57 -23.66 -64.97
N ALA A 11 -11.39 -24.90 -65.45
CA ALA A 11 -10.17 -25.66 -65.19
C ALA A 11 -8.95 -24.98 -65.84
N ASP A 12 -8.03 -24.53 -65.01
CA ASP A 12 -6.83 -23.83 -65.43
C ASP A 12 -5.58 -24.73 -65.39
N GLY A 13 -4.62 -24.50 -66.27
CA GLY A 13 -3.33 -25.20 -66.29
C GLY A 13 -2.19 -24.22 -66.48
N PHE A 14 -1.39 -24.00 -65.43
CA PHE A 14 -0.31 -23.04 -65.43
C PHE A 14 1.01 -23.66 -65.00
N THR A 15 2.08 -23.26 -65.69
CA THR A 15 3.46 -23.56 -65.33
C THR A 15 4.22 -22.24 -65.24
N GLY A 16 4.85 -22.00 -64.09
CA GLY A 16 5.64 -20.82 -63.80
C GLY A 16 6.97 -20.79 -64.56
N THR A 17 7.70 -19.72 -64.30
CA THR A 17 9.01 -19.42 -64.88
C THR A 17 10.13 -19.98 -63.99
N SER A 18 11.35 -19.46 -64.17
CA SER A 18 12.50 -19.78 -63.31
C SER A 18 12.74 -18.70 -62.25
N GLY A 19 11.78 -17.82 -62.00
CA GLY A 19 11.86 -16.80 -60.97
C GLY A 19 10.52 -16.59 -60.30
N ASN A 20 10.51 -15.97 -59.13
CA ASN A 20 9.39 -15.92 -58.19
C ASN A 20 8.04 -15.52 -58.81
N ASP A 21 7.16 -16.48 -59.00
CA ASP A 21 5.85 -16.33 -59.59
C ASP A 21 4.75 -16.19 -58.54
N THR A 22 3.62 -15.60 -58.93
CA THR A 22 2.43 -15.45 -58.07
C THR A 22 1.17 -15.81 -58.83
N PHE A 23 0.47 -16.84 -58.37
CA PHE A 23 -0.79 -17.33 -58.89
C PHE A 23 -1.93 -16.83 -58.01
N ASN A 24 -2.96 -16.22 -58.60
CA ASN A 24 -4.05 -15.59 -57.87
C ASN A 24 -5.40 -16.20 -58.26
N ALA A 25 -5.94 -17.03 -57.38
CA ALA A 25 -7.31 -17.53 -57.41
C ALA A 25 -8.22 -16.62 -56.55
N VAL A 26 -8.52 -15.42 -57.06
CA VAL A 26 -9.42 -14.45 -56.43
C VAL A 26 -10.78 -14.48 -57.15
N GLU A 27 -11.88 -14.38 -56.42
CA GLU A 27 -13.24 -14.32 -56.98
C GLU A 27 -13.38 -13.26 -58.09
N VAL A 28 -14.13 -13.62 -59.14
CA VAL A 28 -14.52 -12.71 -60.23
C VAL A 28 -15.98 -12.32 -60.07
N ALA A 29 -16.30 -11.04 -60.26
CA ALA A 29 -17.66 -10.44 -60.30
C ALA A 29 -18.81 -11.33 -59.77
N GLY A 30 -18.99 -11.33 -58.43
CA GLY A 30 -19.92 -12.21 -57.71
C GLY A 30 -19.18 -13.28 -56.89
N PRO A 31 -19.89 -14.18 -56.16
CA PRO A 31 -19.28 -15.21 -55.30
C PRO A 31 -18.73 -16.41 -56.11
N THR A 32 -18.22 -16.17 -57.32
CA THR A 32 -17.73 -17.24 -58.20
C THR A 32 -16.25 -17.45 -57.94
N ALA A 33 -15.93 -18.55 -57.25
CA ALA A 33 -14.55 -18.95 -57.00
C ALA A 33 -13.80 -19.24 -58.31
N THR A 34 -12.55 -18.78 -58.39
CA THR A 34 -11.61 -19.10 -59.47
C THR A 34 -10.68 -20.27 -59.12
N TRP A 35 -10.76 -20.78 -57.89
CA TRP A 35 -10.20 -22.08 -57.55
C TRP A 35 -11.25 -23.16 -57.83
N SER A 36 -11.08 -23.90 -58.91
CA SER A 36 -12.08 -24.75 -59.54
C SER A 36 -11.63 -26.22 -59.64
N VAL A 37 -12.54 -27.09 -60.09
CA VAL A 37 -12.25 -28.52 -60.31
C VAL A 37 -11.33 -28.67 -61.53
N GLY A 38 -10.21 -29.35 -61.35
CA GLY A 38 -9.26 -29.64 -62.44
C GLY A 38 -8.14 -28.63 -62.60
N ASP A 39 -8.04 -27.60 -61.74
CA ASP A 39 -6.93 -26.65 -61.77
C ASP A 39 -5.58 -27.33 -61.51
N SER A 40 -4.58 -26.96 -62.29
CA SER A 40 -3.20 -27.44 -62.19
C SER A 40 -2.25 -26.25 -62.16
N VAL A 41 -1.54 -26.10 -61.04
CA VAL A 41 -0.55 -25.03 -60.83
C VAL A 41 0.81 -25.66 -60.54
N ASP A 42 1.79 -25.35 -61.37
CA ASP A 42 3.20 -25.69 -61.16
C ASP A 42 4.01 -24.39 -61.11
N GLY A 43 4.66 -24.05 -59.99
CA GLY A 43 5.46 -22.82 -59.89
C GLY A 43 6.77 -22.86 -60.67
N GLY A 44 7.28 -24.05 -61.01
CA GLY A 44 8.57 -24.17 -61.69
C GLY A 44 9.74 -24.03 -60.72
N ALA A 45 10.64 -23.08 -60.98
CA ALA A 45 11.78 -22.82 -60.11
C ALA A 45 11.73 -21.38 -59.60
N GLY A 46 12.09 -21.17 -58.34
CA GLY A 46 11.98 -19.85 -57.74
C GLY A 46 11.42 -19.97 -56.33
N THR A 47 10.86 -18.88 -55.83
CA THR A 47 10.01 -18.90 -54.63
C THR A 47 8.64 -18.40 -55.03
N ASP A 48 7.70 -19.33 -55.12
CA ASP A 48 6.43 -19.15 -55.80
C ASP A 48 5.27 -19.13 -54.80
N THR A 49 4.26 -18.33 -55.10
CA THR A 49 3.13 -18.08 -54.21
C THR A 49 1.80 -18.37 -54.89
N LEU A 50 0.93 -19.13 -54.22
CA LEU A 50 -0.47 -19.32 -54.60
C LEU A 50 -1.37 -18.58 -53.60
N ASN A 51 -2.13 -17.60 -54.08
CA ASN A 51 -3.14 -16.88 -53.29
C ASN A 51 -4.53 -17.33 -53.70
N ILE A 52 -5.28 -17.87 -52.76
CA ILE A 52 -6.69 -18.25 -52.91
C ILE A 52 -7.51 -17.32 -52.01
N THR A 53 -8.49 -16.62 -52.57
CA THR A 53 -9.39 -15.73 -51.83
C THR A 53 -10.82 -15.92 -52.30
N GLN A 54 -11.68 -16.34 -51.40
CA GLN A 54 -13.10 -16.60 -51.67
C GLN A 54 -14.00 -16.19 -50.51
N THR A 55 -15.22 -15.76 -50.82
CA THR A 55 -16.27 -15.42 -49.85
C THR A 55 -16.89 -16.68 -49.26
N ALA A 56 -17.07 -17.72 -50.08
CA ALA A 56 -17.58 -19.02 -49.65
C ALA A 56 -16.54 -19.83 -48.87
N ALA A 57 -16.98 -20.86 -48.15
CA ALA A 57 -16.09 -21.75 -47.40
C ALA A 57 -15.12 -22.45 -48.34
N PHE A 58 -13.83 -22.45 -48.00
CA PHE A 58 -12.86 -23.23 -48.77
C PHE A 58 -13.13 -24.72 -48.61
N ALA A 59 -13.18 -25.44 -49.72
CA ALA A 59 -13.30 -26.88 -49.74
C ALA A 59 -12.43 -27.40 -50.88
N ASP A 60 -11.61 -28.42 -50.58
CA ASP A 60 -10.76 -29.09 -51.57
C ASP A 60 -11.55 -29.44 -52.83
N LYS A 61 -11.01 -29.04 -53.99
CA LYS A 61 -11.61 -29.32 -55.29
C LYS A 61 -11.01 -30.60 -55.86
N LEU A 62 -11.87 -31.52 -56.30
CA LEU A 62 -11.47 -32.78 -56.90
C LEU A 62 -10.53 -32.54 -58.10
N SER A 63 -9.54 -33.42 -58.28
CA SER A 63 -8.61 -33.42 -59.42
C SER A 63 -7.72 -32.18 -59.58
N THR A 64 -7.55 -31.35 -58.55
CA THR A 64 -6.58 -30.25 -58.55
C THR A 64 -5.14 -30.76 -58.31
N THR A 65 -4.14 -30.08 -58.86
CA THR A 65 -2.72 -30.41 -58.65
C THR A 65 -1.91 -29.14 -58.36
N VAL A 66 -1.10 -29.17 -57.31
CA VAL A 66 -0.20 -28.07 -56.93
C VAL A 66 1.21 -28.62 -56.78
N LYS A 67 2.17 -28.02 -57.51
CA LYS A 67 3.57 -28.42 -57.50
C LYS A 67 4.49 -27.20 -57.47
N ASN A 68 5.64 -27.33 -56.82
CA ASN A 68 6.67 -26.29 -56.75
C ASN A 68 6.09 -24.91 -56.39
N ILE A 69 5.19 -24.89 -55.41
CA ILE A 69 4.66 -23.67 -54.82
C ILE A 69 5.12 -23.66 -53.38
N GLU A 70 6.02 -22.76 -53.01
CA GLU A 70 6.58 -22.73 -51.66
C GLU A 70 5.60 -22.14 -50.65
N THR A 71 4.78 -21.16 -51.05
CA THR A 71 3.80 -20.49 -50.16
C THR A 71 2.39 -20.54 -50.70
N ALA A 72 1.44 -21.03 -49.91
CA ALA A 72 0.01 -20.95 -50.19
C ALA A 72 -0.69 -20.05 -49.17
N ASN A 73 -1.40 -19.03 -49.63
CA ASN A 73 -2.24 -18.16 -48.82
C ASN A 73 -3.70 -18.43 -49.16
N VAL A 74 -4.50 -18.88 -48.19
CA VAL A 74 -5.91 -19.23 -48.37
C VAL A 74 -6.75 -18.38 -47.45
N ILE A 75 -7.61 -17.55 -48.03
CA ILE A 75 -8.50 -16.65 -47.31
C ILE A 75 -9.95 -17.02 -47.65
N SER A 76 -10.73 -17.31 -46.61
CA SER A 76 -12.17 -17.60 -46.71
C SER A 76 -12.98 -16.57 -45.92
N GLY A 77 -14.09 -16.11 -46.51
CA GLY A 77 -15.01 -15.15 -45.90
C GLY A 77 -16.05 -15.76 -44.95
N THR A 78 -16.12 -17.09 -44.80
CA THR A 78 -17.16 -17.76 -44.02
C THR A 78 -16.68 -19.05 -43.33
N THR A 79 -17.53 -19.60 -42.46
CA THR A 79 -17.28 -20.78 -41.63
C THR A 79 -17.22 -22.09 -42.43
N GLY A 80 -16.50 -23.09 -41.90
CA GLY A 80 -16.47 -24.45 -42.44
C GLY A 80 -15.37 -24.68 -43.48
N SER A 81 -14.31 -23.88 -43.44
CA SER A 81 -13.21 -24.01 -44.40
C SER A 81 -12.35 -25.24 -44.08
N SER A 82 -12.09 -26.09 -45.07
CA SER A 82 -11.31 -27.32 -44.92
C SER A 82 -10.33 -27.49 -46.06
N ILE A 83 -9.04 -27.65 -45.74
CA ILE A 83 -7.96 -27.79 -46.73
C ILE A 83 -7.05 -28.98 -46.43
N THR A 84 -6.71 -29.73 -47.47
CA THR A 84 -5.75 -30.84 -47.42
C THR A 84 -4.64 -30.64 -48.44
N THR A 85 -3.43 -30.32 -47.98
CA THR A 85 -2.27 -30.04 -48.85
C THR A 85 -1.26 -31.20 -48.89
N THR A 86 -1.58 -32.37 -48.32
CA THR A 86 -0.66 -33.52 -48.31
C THR A 86 -0.29 -34.04 -49.70
N GLY A 87 -1.14 -33.77 -50.71
CA GLY A 87 -0.86 -34.08 -52.12
C GLY A 87 -0.09 -32.98 -52.87
N TRP A 88 0.18 -31.83 -52.24
CA TRP A 88 0.88 -30.71 -52.86
C TRP A 88 2.38 -30.88 -52.67
N THR A 89 3.14 -30.89 -53.77
CA THR A 89 4.58 -31.15 -53.71
C THR A 89 5.38 -29.86 -53.77
N GLY A 90 6.39 -29.69 -52.91
CA GLY A 90 7.21 -28.47 -52.83
C GLY A 90 6.65 -27.38 -51.89
N LEU A 91 5.51 -27.63 -51.24
CA LEU A 91 4.90 -26.68 -50.32
C LEU A 91 5.66 -26.58 -48.99
N GLU A 92 6.18 -25.38 -48.71
CA GLU A 92 6.90 -25.06 -47.49
C GLU A 92 6.02 -24.39 -46.45
N THR A 93 5.07 -23.53 -46.86
CA THR A 93 4.18 -22.77 -45.96
C THR A 93 2.74 -22.73 -46.47
N LEU A 94 1.79 -23.03 -45.58
CA LEU A 94 0.37 -22.83 -45.74
C LEU A 94 -0.12 -21.78 -44.73
N ASN A 95 -0.61 -20.65 -45.22
CA ASN A 95 -1.29 -19.63 -44.43
C ASN A 95 -2.80 -19.73 -44.69
N LEU A 96 -3.59 -19.91 -43.64
CA LEU A 96 -5.04 -20.02 -43.70
C LEU A 96 -5.68 -18.95 -42.83
N THR A 97 -6.54 -18.12 -43.43
CA THR A 97 -7.32 -17.10 -42.72
C THR A 97 -8.81 -17.33 -42.96
N ALA A 98 -9.57 -17.55 -41.89
CA ALA A 98 -11.01 -17.77 -41.98
C ALA A 98 -11.70 -17.47 -40.64
N PRO A 99 -12.96 -17.00 -40.65
CA PRO A 99 -13.75 -16.87 -39.43
C PRO A 99 -14.34 -18.24 -39.01
N ALA A 100 -14.68 -18.39 -37.72
CA ALA A 100 -15.42 -19.52 -37.15
C ALA A 100 -14.76 -20.91 -37.35
N ALA A 101 -15.40 -21.90 -37.99
CA ALA A 101 -14.85 -23.26 -38.05
C ALA A 101 -13.82 -23.43 -39.19
N VAL A 102 -12.66 -24.02 -38.88
CA VAL A 102 -11.52 -24.15 -39.80
C VAL A 102 -10.81 -25.49 -39.59
N SER A 103 -10.44 -26.17 -40.69
CA SER A 103 -9.60 -27.37 -40.63
C SER A 103 -8.49 -27.36 -41.69
N ALA A 104 -7.30 -27.84 -41.31
CA ALA A 104 -6.15 -27.96 -42.20
C ALA A 104 -5.41 -29.29 -41.96
N THR A 105 -5.03 -29.96 -43.04
CA THR A 105 -4.17 -31.15 -43.00
C THR A 105 -3.01 -30.97 -43.96
N ALA A 106 -1.78 -31.01 -43.45
CA ALA A 106 -0.56 -30.74 -44.23
C ALA A 106 0.51 -31.81 -44.04
N ALA A 107 1.44 -31.91 -44.99
CA ALA A 107 2.59 -32.81 -44.88
C ALA A 107 3.56 -32.35 -43.78
N ALA A 108 4.36 -33.27 -43.24
CA ALA A 108 5.38 -32.99 -42.22
C ALA A 108 6.46 -31.98 -42.64
N THR A 109 6.54 -31.65 -43.94
CA THR A 109 7.47 -30.65 -44.51
C THR A 109 6.89 -29.25 -44.59
N THR A 110 5.57 -29.08 -44.39
CA THR A 110 4.88 -27.81 -44.63
C THR A 110 4.52 -27.12 -43.32
N ALA A 111 4.96 -25.89 -43.10
CA ALA A 111 4.54 -25.07 -41.97
C ALA A 111 3.08 -24.64 -42.16
N VAL A 112 2.26 -24.70 -41.12
CA VAL A 112 0.83 -24.34 -41.16
C VAL A 112 0.56 -23.19 -40.20
N ASN A 113 0.09 -22.06 -40.74
CA ASN A 113 -0.31 -20.88 -39.97
C ASN A 113 -1.81 -20.65 -40.14
N VAL A 114 -2.59 -20.82 -39.07
CA VAL A 114 -4.03 -20.56 -39.06
C VAL A 114 -4.31 -19.26 -38.30
N THR A 115 -4.95 -18.30 -38.95
CA THR A 115 -5.47 -17.08 -38.33
C THR A 115 -7.00 -17.11 -38.37
N ASN A 116 -7.62 -17.19 -37.19
CA ASN A 116 -9.05 -17.17 -37.01
C ASN A 116 -9.50 -15.89 -36.31
N SER A 117 -10.08 -14.98 -37.09
CA SER A 117 -10.42 -13.63 -36.63
C SER A 117 -11.67 -13.55 -35.75
N ALA A 118 -12.51 -14.59 -35.73
CA ALA A 118 -13.76 -14.63 -34.97
C ALA A 118 -14.22 -16.08 -34.77
N GLN A 119 -13.58 -16.82 -33.87
CA GLN A 119 -13.83 -18.25 -33.68
C GLN A 119 -15.25 -18.51 -33.16
N ALA A 120 -15.72 -17.73 -32.19
CA ALA A 120 -16.99 -17.96 -31.49
C ALA A 120 -17.10 -19.44 -31.05
N ALA A 121 -18.16 -20.14 -31.47
CA ALA A 121 -18.40 -21.56 -31.20
C ALA A 121 -17.77 -22.51 -32.26
N GLY A 122 -17.02 -21.99 -33.24
CA GLY A 122 -16.41 -22.77 -34.30
C GLY A 122 -15.18 -23.58 -33.84
N ALA A 123 -15.03 -24.79 -34.37
CA ALA A 123 -13.87 -25.63 -34.08
C ALA A 123 -12.71 -25.33 -35.04
N ILE A 124 -11.49 -25.27 -34.50
CA ILE A 124 -10.23 -25.23 -35.26
C ILE A 124 -9.56 -26.60 -35.15
N ALA A 125 -9.21 -27.22 -36.27
CA ALA A 125 -8.51 -28.51 -36.30
C ALA A 125 -7.31 -28.48 -37.26
N VAL A 126 -6.10 -28.71 -36.76
CA VAL A 126 -4.88 -28.77 -37.59
C VAL A 126 -4.20 -30.13 -37.42
N ASN A 127 -3.87 -30.79 -38.53
CA ASN A 127 -3.21 -32.09 -38.55
C ASN A 127 -1.96 -32.06 -39.42
N GLY A 128 -0.89 -32.72 -38.95
CA GLY A 128 0.41 -32.76 -39.60
C GLY A 128 1.12 -31.41 -39.55
N GLY A 129 1.87 -31.11 -40.60
CA GLY A 129 2.70 -29.91 -40.69
C GLY A 129 4.10 -30.08 -40.10
N SER A 130 5.04 -29.23 -40.53
CA SER A 130 6.34 -29.07 -39.91
C SER A 130 6.18 -28.27 -38.62
N ASN A 131 6.07 -26.94 -38.69
CA ASN A 131 5.64 -26.11 -37.58
C ASN A 131 4.15 -25.76 -37.72
N VAL A 132 3.41 -25.74 -36.61
CA VAL A 132 2.00 -25.33 -36.59
C VAL A 132 1.84 -24.10 -35.70
N SER A 133 1.24 -23.05 -36.25
CA SER A 133 0.83 -21.85 -35.53
C SER A 133 -0.67 -21.63 -35.67
N VAL A 134 -1.38 -21.44 -34.56
CA VAL A 134 -2.80 -21.11 -34.53
C VAL A 134 -3.00 -19.82 -33.74
N THR A 135 -3.64 -18.83 -34.35
CA THR A 135 -4.09 -17.60 -33.70
C THR A 135 -5.61 -17.55 -33.77
N ALA A 136 -6.29 -17.66 -32.63
CA ALA A 136 -7.74 -17.63 -32.52
C ALA A 136 -8.21 -16.42 -31.70
N SER A 137 -9.14 -15.67 -32.26
CA SER A 137 -9.71 -14.46 -31.66
C SER A 137 -11.22 -14.55 -31.51
N GLY A 138 -11.76 -13.88 -30.49
CA GLY A 138 -13.20 -13.89 -30.21
C GLY A 138 -13.71 -15.29 -29.83
N VAL A 139 -12.90 -16.04 -29.09
CA VAL A 139 -13.21 -17.40 -28.67
C VAL A 139 -14.34 -17.40 -27.64
N THR A 140 -15.38 -18.20 -27.88
CA THR A 140 -16.37 -18.58 -26.87
C THR A 140 -16.26 -20.09 -26.66
N THR A 141 -17.24 -20.90 -27.00
CA THR A 141 -17.21 -22.37 -26.78
C THR A 141 -16.41 -23.14 -27.85
N GLY A 142 -15.85 -22.47 -28.85
CA GLY A 142 -15.11 -23.09 -29.94
C GLY A 142 -13.83 -23.79 -29.47
N THR A 143 -13.61 -25.01 -29.92
CA THR A 143 -12.43 -25.82 -29.55
C THR A 143 -11.26 -25.59 -30.50
N THR A 144 -10.04 -25.78 -30.01
CA THR A 144 -8.82 -25.79 -30.84
C THR A 144 -8.11 -27.13 -30.67
N THR A 145 -7.95 -27.88 -31.75
CA THR A 145 -7.27 -29.19 -31.73
C THR A 145 -6.09 -29.18 -32.71
N VAL A 146 -4.91 -29.53 -32.23
CA VAL A 146 -3.72 -29.75 -33.07
C VAL A 146 -3.24 -31.18 -32.88
N GLY A 147 -2.96 -31.88 -33.99
CA GLY A 147 -2.43 -33.24 -33.92
C GLY A 147 -3.46 -34.33 -33.66
N GLY A 148 -4.76 -34.04 -33.81
CA GLY A 148 -5.84 -34.98 -33.49
C GLY A 148 -5.78 -36.30 -34.26
N THR A 149 -5.24 -36.29 -35.48
CA THR A 149 -4.98 -37.50 -36.29
C THR A 149 -3.50 -37.71 -36.59
N THR A 150 -2.78 -36.65 -36.94
CA THR A 150 -1.34 -36.68 -37.27
C THR A 150 -0.66 -35.54 -36.53
N ALA A 151 0.32 -35.85 -35.67
CA ALA A 151 1.07 -34.84 -34.94
C ALA A 151 1.89 -33.93 -35.88
N ALA A 152 2.16 -32.71 -35.42
CA ALA A 152 3.13 -31.84 -36.08
C ALA A 152 4.55 -32.42 -35.91
N ALA A 153 5.39 -32.30 -36.95
CA ALA A 153 6.76 -32.80 -36.90
C ALA A 153 7.72 -31.88 -36.11
N GLY A 154 7.38 -30.60 -36.01
CA GLY A 154 8.13 -29.52 -35.36
C GLY A 154 7.33 -28.87 -34.24
N ASN A 155 7.45 -27.55 -34.08
CA ASN A 155 6.87 -26.84 -32.94
C ASN A 155 5.39 -26.55 -33.14
N VAL A 156 4.63 -26.51 -32.05
CA VAL A 156 3.21 -26.13 -32.00
C VAL A 156 3.07 -24.85 -31.17
N THR A 157 2.50 -23.80 -31.76
CA THR A 157 2.21 -22.53 -31.09
C THR A 157 0.72 -22.19 -31.22
N ILE A 158 0.04 -21.94 -30.11
CA ILE A 158 -1.38 -21.58 -30.07
C ILE A 158 -1.53 -20.28 -29.28
N THR A 159 -2.19 -19.29 -29.85
CA THR A 159 -2.68 -18.10 -29.15
C THR A 159 -4.20 -18.08 -29.26
N SER A 160 -4.89 -18.06 -28.12
CA SER A 160 -6.35 -18.05 -28.03
C SER A 160 -6.81 -16.84 -27.21
N SER A 161 -7.71 -16.03 -27.76
CA SER A 161 -8.19 -14.81 -27.09
C SER A 161 -9.71 -14.71 -27.05
N ALA A 162 -10.25 -14.54 -25.83
CA ALA A 162 -11.66 -14.34 -25.58
C ALA A 162 -11.98 -12.85 -25.39
N THR A 163 -13.09 -12.40 -25.98
CA THR A 163 -13.57 -11.01 -25.84
C THR A 163 -14.91 -10.92 -25.12
N ALA A 164 -15.61 -12.04 -24.96
CA ALA A 164 -16.91 -12.14 -24.29
C ALA A 164 -16.78 -12.95 -23.00
N ALA A 165 -17.61 -12.61 -22.01
CA ALA A 165 -17.70 -13.38 -20.76
C ALA A 165 -18.25 -14.80 -21.00
N GLY A 166 -17.93 -15.71 -20.08
CA GLY A 166 -18.32 -17.12 -20.14
C GLY A 166 -17.12 -18.07 -20.26
N THR A 167 -17.41 -19.34 -20.52
CA THR A 167 -16.39 -20.40 -20.59
C THR A 167 -15.86 -20.55 -22.02
N THR A 168 -14.54 -20.58 -22.14
CA THR A 168 -13.86 -20.81 -23.42
C THR A 168 -13.83 -22.30 -23.78
N GLY A 169 -13.77 -22.62 -25.07
CA GLY A 169 -13.65 -24.01 -25.53
C GLY A 169 -12.28 -24.63 -25.24
N ALA A 170 -12.22 -25.96 -25.20
CA ALA A 170 -11.01 -26.71 -24.89
C ALA A 170 -9.91 -26.55 -25.95
N ILE A 171 -8.66 -26.64 -25.50
CA ILE A 171 -7.46 -26.67 -26.36
C ILE A 171 -6.79 -28.03 -26.18
N THR A 172 -6.67 -28.80 -27.26
CA THR A 172 -6.05 -30.13 -27.24
C THR A 172 -4.89 -30.20 -28.22
N VAL A 173 -3.72 -30.64 -27.76
CA VAL A 173 -2.53 -30.82 -28.58
C VAL A 173 -1.99 -32.23 -28.40
N THR A 174 -1.76 -32.93 -29.51
CA THR A 174 -1.07 -34.22 -29.53
C THR A 174 0.21 -34.15 -30.35
N GLY A 175 1.35 -34.37 -29.69
CA GLY A 175 2.68 -34.35 -30.27
C GLY A 175 3.24 -32.95 -30.55
N GLY A 176 4.32 -32.91 -31.33
CA GLY A 176 5.11 -31.71 -31.59
C GLY A 176 6.34 -31.62 -30.68
N LYS A 177 7.41 -31.01 -31.17
CA LYS A 177 8.71 -30.93 -30.48
C LYS A 177 8.66 -30.04 -29.23
N GLU A 178 8.18 -28.82 -29.41
CA GLU A 178 7.88 -27.88 -28.33
C GLU A 178 6.45 -27.37 -28.51
N VAL A 179 5.68 -27.38 -27.43
CA VAL A 179 4.28 -26.93 -27.44
C VAL A 179 4.17 -25.64 -26.62
N SER A 180 3.66 -24.57 -27.21
CA SER A 180 3.43 -23.29 -26.55
C SER A 180 2.00 -22.84 -26.73
N ILE A 181 1.25 -22.69 -25.64
CA ILE A 181 -0.15 -22.28 -25.62
C ILE A 181 -0.25 -20.99 -24.80
N THR A 182 -0.86 -19.95 -25.36
CA THR A 182 -1.15 -18.70 -24.67
C THR A 182 -2.64 -18.40 -24.76
N THR A 183 -3.31 -18.26 -23.62
CA THR A 183 -4.70 -17.83 -23.51
C THR A 183 -4.78 -16.43 -22.91
N SER A 184 -5.68 -15.60 -23.45
CA SER A 184 -5.89 -14.23 -22.98
C SER A 184 -7.37 -13.86 -23.03
N SER A 185 -7.79 -12.88 -22.23
CA SER A 185 -9.14 -12.34 -22.25
C SER A 185 -9.17 -10.81 -22.14
N SER A 186 -10.13 -10.23 -22.86
CA SER A 186 -10.41 -8.78 -22.89
C SER A 186 -11.89 -8.48 -22.68
N ASN A 187 -12.56 -9.32 -21.89
CA ASN A 187 -13.95 -9.12 -21.50
C ASN A 187 -14.13 -7.84 -20.67
N ALA A 188 -15.37 -7.34 -20.60
CA ALA A 188 -15.69 -6.13 -19.85
C ALA A 188 -15.37 -6.27 -18.35
N VAL A 189 -15.11 -5.15 -17.68
CA VAL A 189 -15.04 -5.10 -16.21
C VAL A 189 -16.33 -5.63 -15.59
N ASN A 190 -16.25 -6.15 -14.37
CA ASN A 190 -17.39 -6.77 -13.67
C ASN A 190 -17.99 -7.98 -14.41
N THR A 191 -17.23 -8.62 -15.30
CA THR A 191 -17.59 -9.88 -15.94
C THR A 191 -16.42 -10.86 -15.84
N THR A 192 -16.69 -12.15 -16.02
CA THR A 192 -15.67 -13.21 -15.88
C THR A 192 -15.55 -14.05 -17.14
N VAL A 193 -14.31 -14.31 -17.57
CA VAL A 193 -14.00 -15.40 -18.50
C VAL A 193 -13.45 -16.59 -17.72
N VAL A 194 -13.97 -17.77 -18.02
CA VAL A 194 -13.48 -19.05 -17.48
C VAL A 194 -12.71 -19.77 -18.57
N GLY A 195 -11.46 -20.13 -18.29
CA GLY A 195 -10.62 -20.89 -19.21
C GLY A 195 -11.17 -22.30 -19.45
N GLY A 196 -11.29 -22.72 -20.71
CA GLY A 196 -11.57 -24.10 -21.10
C GLY A 196 -10.35 -24.99 -20.91
N ALA A 197 -10.57 -26.29 -20.66
CA ALA A 197 -9.50 -27.26 -20.38
C ALA A 197 -8.39 -27.25 -21.45
N ILE A 198 -7.15 -27.31 -21.00
CA ILE A 198 -5.96 -27.37 -21.86
C ILE A 198 -5.31 -28.74 -21.67
N THR A 199 -5.27 -29.54 -22.73
CA THR A 199 -4.69 -30.88 -22.72
C THR A 199 -3.56 -30.99 -23.72
N VAL A 200 -2.38 -31.43 -23.25
CA VAL A 200 -1.22 -31.71 -24.09
C VAL A 200 -0.79 -33.15 -23.88
N THR A 201 -0.85 -33.96 -24.93
CA THR A 201 -0.29 -35.31 -24.94
C THR A 201 0.98 -35.31 -25.79
N GLY A 202 2.13 -35.50 -25.17
CA GLY A 202 3.41 -35.54 -25.87
C GLY A 202 3.51 -36.74 -26.82
N ASP A 203 4.36 -36.60 -27.84
CA ASP A 203 4.85 -37.72 -28.65
C ASP A 203 6.30 -38.07 -28.28
N ALA A 204 7.01 -38.84 -29.13
CA ALA A 204 8.39 -39.24 -28.86
C ALA A 204 9.41 -38.09 -29.05
N ASN A 205 8.99 -36.93 -29.53
CA ASN A 205 9.82 -35.77 -29.81
C ASN A 205 9.47 -34.58 -28.90
N THR A 206 8.38 -34.64 -28.14
CA THR A 206 7.97 -33.55 -27.25
C THR A 206 8.92 -33.44 -26.07
N THR A 207 9.71 -32.36 -26.03
CA THR A 207 10.68 -32.09 -24.97
C THR A 207 10.24 -31.00 -24.00
N ALA A 208 9.44 -30.05 -24.47
CA ALA A 208 9.00 -28.92 -23.65
C ALA A 208 7.53 -28.54 -23.91
N VAL A 209 6.83 -28.18 -22.83
CA VAL A 209 5.45 -27.66 -22.88
C VAL A 209 5.38 -26.36 -22.10
N THR A 210 4.84 -25.32 -22.72
CA THR A 210 4.58 -24.01 -22.12
C THR A 210 3.10 -23.68 -22.23
N VAL A 211 2.45 -23.38 -21.11
CA VAL A 211 1.07 -22.89 -21.07
C VAL A 211 1.05 -21.59 -20.28
N LYS A 212 0.62 -20.51 -20.94
CA LYS A 212 0.47 -19.20 -20.32
C LYS A 212 -0.98 -18.76 -20.41
N GLN A 213 -1.50 -18.30 -19.29
CA GLN A 213 -2.85 -17.79 -19.16
C GLN A 213 -2.76 -16.42 -18.50
N ASP A 214 -3.74 -15.56 -18.76
CA ASP A 214 -3.86 -14.32 -18.01
C ASP A 214 -3.94 -14.59 -16.50
N THR A 215 -3.42 -13.65 -15.71
CA THR A 215 -3.48 -13.74 -14.25
C THR A 215 -4.94 -13.77 -13.78
N ALA A 216 -5.32 -14.81 -13.03
CA ALA A 216 -6.67 -14.92 -12.46
C ALA A 216 -7.01 -13.73 -11.56
N ALA A 217 -8.26 -13.28 -11.63
CA ALA A 217 -8.77 -12.14 -10.88
C ALA A 217 -10.27 -12.28 -10.62
N THR A 218 -10.73 -11.85 -9.45
CA THR A 218 -12.16 -11.79 -9.13
C THR A 218 -12.78 -10.57 -9.81
N ALA A 219 -13.93 -10.74 -10.47
CA ALA A 219 -14.65 -9.64 -11.10
C ALA A 219 -15.09 -8.59 -10.07
N ALA A 220 -14.90 -7.32 -10.41
CA ALA A 220 -15.36 -6.18 -9.63
C ALA A 220 -15.66 -4.99 -10.55
N ALA A 221 -16.17 -3.88 -10.00
CA ALA A 221 -16.57 -2.69 -10.77
C ALA A 221 -15.46 -2.16 -11.71
N THR A 222 -14.20 -2.27 -11.30
CA THR A 222 -13.02 -1.83 -12.07
C THR A 222 -12.11 -2.98 -12.50
N VAL A 223 -12.46 -4.23 -12.20
CA VAL A 223 -11.62 -5.41 -12.43
C VAL A 223 -12.30 -6.37 -13.40
N VAL A 224 -11.55 -6.80 -14.42
CA VAL A 224 -11.95 -7.86 -15.35
C VAL A 224 -11.72 -9.21 -14.68
N GLY A 225 -12.79 -9.97 -14.46
CA GLY A 225 -12.73 -11.30 -13.86
C GLY A 225 -12.14 -12.32 -14.82
N LYS A 226 -11.28 -13.20 -14.29
CA LYS A 226 -10.60 -14.26 -15.03
C LYS A 226 -10.41 -15.49 -14.14
N THR A 227 -10.77 -16.66 -14.64
CA THR A 227 -10.49 -17.95 -14.01
C THR A 227 -9.59 -18.77 -14.93
N ASN A 228 -8.46 -19.25 -14.42
CA ASN A 228 -7.55 -20.08 -15.19
C ASN A 228 -8.15 -21.47 -15.46
N ALA A 229 -7.89 -21.98 -16.66
CA ALA A 229 -8.20 -23.35 -17.05
C ALA A 229 -7.33 -24.37 -16.29
N ALA A 230 -7.86 -25.57 -16.11
CA ALA A 230 -7.01 -26.71 -15.80
C ALA A 230 -6.07 -27.04 -16.96
N VAL A 231 -4.87 -27.47 -16.60
CA VAL A 231 -3.82 -27.87 -17.54
C VAL A 231 -3.46 -29.32 -17.27
N VAL A 232 -3.64 -30.19 -18.27
CA VAL A 232 -3.30 -31.61 -18.21
C VAL A 232 -2.20 -31.90 -19.23
N ILE A 233 -1.02 -32.28 -18.75
CA ILE A 233 0.13 -32.60 -19.59
C ILE A 233 0.52 -34.05 -19.31
N ALA A 234 0.43 -34.89 -20.34
CA ALA A 234 0.85 -36.28 -20.26
C ALA A 234 1.93 -36.58 -21.30
N ASP A 235 3.05 -37.13 -20.85
CA ASP A 235 4.07 -37.68 -21.74
C ASP A 235 3.55 -38.93 -22.45
N LYS A 236 4.06 -39.18 -23.67
CA LYS A 236 3.76 -40.40 -24.43
C LYS A 236 3.92 -41.68 -23.62
N ASN A 237 4.96 -41.73 -22.77
CA ASN A 237 5.33 -42.89 -21.97
C ASN A 237 4.88 -42.77 -20.51
N ALA A 238 3.97 -41.86 -20.16
CA ALA A 238 3.47 -41.68 -18.80
C ALA A 238 2.98 -42.98 -18.14
N ALA A 239 2.36 -43.88 -18.90
CA ALA A 239 1.88 -45.18 -18.41
C ALA A 239 2.94 -46.32 -18.52
N SER A 240 4.13 -46.04 -19.05
CA SER A 240 5.18 -47.04 -19.23
C SER A 240 5.88 -47.33 -17.91
N THR A 241 6.13 -48.62 -17.67
CA THR A 241 6.88 -49.08 -16.50
C THR A 241 8.40 -49.10 -16.71
N THR A 242 8.85 -48.84 -17.94
CA THR A 242 10.25 -49.00 -18.36
C THR A 242 10.82 -47.85 -19.20
N ALA A 243 9.99 -47.06 -19.88
CA ALA A 243 10.44 -45.96 -20.74
C ALA A 243 10.12 -44.61 -20.07
N ALA A 244 11.14 -43.77 -19.88
CA ALA A 244 11.05 -42.58 -19.04
C ALA A 244 10.25 -41.40 -19.60
N GLY A 245 9.87 -41.42 -20.87
CA GLY A 245 9.29 -40.26 -21.53
C GLY A 245 10.33 -39.28 -22.05
N THR A 246 9.87 -38.15 -22.57
CA THR A 246 10.69 -37.16 -23.27
C THR A 246 10.45 -35.73 -22.82
N ILE A 247 9.32 -35.42 -22.17
CA ILE A 247 9.04 -34.07 -21.66
C ILE A 247 9.93 -33.78 -20.46
N THR A 248 10.96 -32.95 -20.65
CA THR A 248 11.93 -32.57 -19.62
C THR A 248 11.62 -31.25 -18.94
N THR A 249 10.87 -30.36 -19.61
CA THR A 249 10.61 -29.01 -19.12
C THR A 249 9.14 -28.64 -19.30
N VAL A 250 8.51 -28.19 -18.21
CA VAL A 250 7.16 -27.61 -18.26
C VAL A 250 7.18 -26.20 -17.68
N THR A 251 6.53 -25.27 -18.36
CA THR A 251 6.35 -23.87 -17.91
C THR A 251 4.88 -23.53 -17.84
N LEU A 252 4.37 -23.20 -16.65
CA LEU A 252 3.00 -22.76 -16.43
C LEU A 252 2.98 -21.32 -15.90
N GLN A 253 2.20 -20.46 -16.56
CA GLN A 253 1.77 -19.17 -16.01
C GLN A 253 0.26 -19.22 -15.87
N GLY A 254 -0.22 -19.36 -14.64
CA GLY A 254 -1.64 -19.60 -14.38
C GLY A 254 -2.07 -21.06 -14.63
N PHE A 255 -2.71 -21.67 -13.63
CA PHE A 255 -3.25 -23.04 -13.73
C PHE A 255 -4.40 -23.21 -12.76
N GLY A 256 -5.52 -23.79 -13.20
CA GLY A 256 -6.75 -23.88 -12.41
C GLY A 256 -7.22 -25.30 -12.15
N THR A 257 -8.49 -25.39 -11.79
CA THR A 257 -9.30 -26.60 -11.76
C THR A 257 -10.39 -26.48 -12.82
N VAL A 258 -10.86 -27.61 -13.32
CA VAL A 258 -12.04 -27.63 -14.19
C VAL A 258 -13.29 -27.45 -13.31
N ASP A 259 -14.12 -26.47 -13.63
CA ASP A 259 -15.57 -26.50 -13.35
C ASP A 259 -16.29 -26.58 -14.70
N TYR A 260 -16.31 -27.77 -15.29
CA TYR A 260 -16.96 -28.06 -16.56
C TYR A 260 -18.37 -28.57 -16.29
N ASN A 261 -19.25 -27.73 -15.74
CA ASN A 261 -20.67 -28.05 -15.76
C ASN A 261 -21.27 -27.70 -17.13
N VAL A 262 -21.11 -28.62 -18.08
CA VAL A 262 -22.03 -28.83 -19.21
C VAL A 262 -22.35 -30.31 -19.49
N ASP A 263 -21.71 -31.26 -18.80
CA ASP A 263 -22.24 -32.62 -18.68
C ASP A 263 -22.71 -32.84 -17.25
N ALA A 264 -23.85 -33.49 -17.06
CA ALA A 264 -24.40 -33.81 -15.75
C ALA A 264 -23.69 -35.02 -15.11
N ASP A 265 -22.39 -35.19 -15.39
CA ASP A 265 -21.55 -36.19 -14.76
C ASP A 265 -20.85 -35.55 -13.55
N THR A 266 -21.24 -35.99 -12.36
CA THR A 266 -20.66 -35.57 -11.08
C THR A 266 -19.21 -36.04 -10.88
N ALA A 267 -18.60 -36.71 -11.87
CA ALA A 267 -17.21 -37.16 -11.83
C ALA A 267 -16.19 -36.03 -12.04
N ASP A 268 -16.55 -34.96 -12.77
CA ASP A 268 -15.58 -33.93 -13.23
C ASP A 268 -15.51 -32.69 -12.33
N ALA A 269 -16.28 -32.66 -11.24
CA ALA A 269 -16.16 -31.64 -10.20
C ALA A 269 -14.88 -31.91 -9.38
N GLY A 270 -13.74 -31.34 -9.81
CA GLY A 270 -12.48 -31.44 -9.06
C GLY A 270 -11.25 -31.86 -9.85
N GLU A 271 -11.27 -31.86 -11.18
CA GLU A 271 -10.06 -32.13 -11.96
C GLU A 271 -9.05 -30.98 -11.77
N THR A 272 -7.94 -31.30 -11.10
CA THR A 272 -6.82 -30.40 -10.85
C THR A 272 -5.85 -30.41 -12.03
N SER A 273 -5.01 -29.38 -12.15
CA SER A 273 -3.95 -29.39 -13.16
C SER A 273 -2.96 -30.52 -12.86
N THR A 274 -2.53 -31.24 -13.90
CA THR A 274 -1.63 -32.40 -13.76
C THR A 274 -0.51 -32.37 -14.79
N ILE A 275 0.66 -32.86 -14.38
CA ILE A 275 1.80 -33.13 -15.25
C ILE A 275 2.26 -34.55 -14.96
N ASN A 276 2.40 -35.38 -15.98
CA ASN A 276 2.85 -36.75 -15.84
C ASN A 276 3.96 -37.06 -16.86
N SER A 277 5.21 -37.11 -16.39
CA SER A 277 6.38 -37.41 -17.20
C SER A 277 7.52 -37.94 -16.33
N GLY A 278 8.02 -39.15 -16.62
CA GLY A 278 9.19 -39.72 -15.96
C GLY A 278 10.53 -39.06 -16.32
N ALA A 279 10.51 -38.08 -17.22
CA ALA A 279 11.69 -37.35 -17.69
C ALA A 279 11.71 -35.88 -17.23
N LEU A 280 10.71 -35.42 -16.48
CA LEU A 280 10.56 -34.02 -16.08
C LEU A 280 11.64 -33.61 -15.08
N THR A 281 12.58 -32.75 -15.48
CA THR A 281 13.65 -32.26 -14.60
C THR A 281 13.46 -30.81 -14.18
N THR A 282 12.71 -30.03 -14.96
CA THR A 282 12.51 -28.59 -14.74
C THR A 282 11.03 -28.22 -14.82
N LEU A 283 10.53 -27.59 -13.76
CA LEU A 283 9.18 -27.07 -13.65
C LEU A 283 9.25 -25.57 -13.34
N ASN A 284 8.71 -24.75 -14.23
CA ASN A 284 8.65 -23.30 -14.05
C ASN A 284 7.20 -22.87 -13.79
N LEU A 285 6.93 -22.20 -12.68
CA LEU A 285 5.59 -21.77 -12.28
C LEU A 285 5.56 -20.26 -12.01
N SER A 286 4.49 -19.59 -12.46
CA SER A 286 4.26 -18.15 -12.23
C SER A 286 2.77 -17.80 -12.25
N GLY A 287 2.42 -16.60 -11.80
CA GLY A 287 1.04 -16.11 -11.80
C GLY A 287 0.18 -16.75 -10.70
N LYS A 288 -1.12 -16.95 -10.96
CA LYS A 288 -2.06 -17.52 -9.96
C LYS A 288 -2.38 -18.98 -10.26
N GLY A 289 -2.17 -19.86 -9.29
CA GLY A 289 -2.46 -21.29 -9.40
C GLY A 289 -3.58 -21.73 -8.44
N THR A 290 -4.35 -22.75 -8.80
CA THR A 290 -5.21 -23.46 -7.85
C THR A 290 -4.44 -24.61 -7.22
N ALA A 291 -4.39 -25.78 -7.88
CA ALA A 291 -3.63 -26.94 -7.42
C ALA A 291 -2.94 -27.62 -8.62
N LEU A 292 -1.79 -28.24 -8.38
CA LEU A 292 -0.98 -28.92 -9.38
C LEU A 292 -0.44 -30.24 -8.82
N THR A 293 -0.65 -31.34 -9.54
CA THR A 293 -0.03 -32.63 -9.23
C THR A 293 0.96 -33.02 -10.31
N VAL A 294 2.17 -33.38 -9.91
CA VAL A 294 3.27 -33.76 -10.80
C VAL A 294 3.71 -35.18 -10.48
N THR A 295 3.67 -36.07 -11.47
CA THR A 295 4.11 -37.47 -11.33
C THR A 295 5.18 -37.84 -12.36
N ASN A 296 6.04 -38.79 -11.99
CA ASN A 296 7.15 -39.29 -12.81
C ASN A 296 6.75 -40.52 -13.65
N GLY A 297 5.49 -40.62 -14.07
CA GLY A 297 4.98 -41.78 -14.80
C GLY A 297 4.79 -43.01 -13.93
N ALA A 298 4.72 -44.17 -14.60
CA ALA A 298 4.55 -45.48 -13.97
C ALA A 298 5.87 -46.27 -13.86
N LEU A 299 7.02 -45.58 -13.98
CA LEU A 299 8.34 -46.20 -13.97
C LEU A 299 8.56 -47.01 -12.69
N THR A 300 9.07 -48.24 -12.85
CA THR A 300 9.47 -49.07 -11.70
C THR A 300 10.84 -48.70 -11.16
N THR A 301 11.64 -47.98 -11.93
CA THR A 301 12.93 -47.42 -11.53
C THR A 301 12.94 -45.96 -11.95
N PRO A 302 12.96 -45.01 -11.00
CA PRO A 302 12.88 -43.59 -11.33
C PRO A 302 14.10 -43.14 -12.12
N THR A 303 13.88 -42.39 -13.19
CA THR A 303 14.96 -41.76 -13.97
C THR A 303 15.24 -40.33 -13.54
N VAL A 304 14.27 -39.67 -12.93
CA VAL A 304 14.43 -38.35 -12.31
C VAL A 304 14.26 -38.49 -10.80
N THR A 305 15.29 -38.08 -10.07
CA THR A 305 15.28 -37.98 -8.61
C THR A 305 15.62 -36.56 -8.13
N THR A 306 16.00 -35.67 -9.05
CA THR A 306 16.27 -34.26 -8.78
C THR A 306 15.32 -33.38 -9.58
N GLN A 307 14.51 -32.58 -8.90
CA GLN A 307 13.57 -31.66 -9.53
C GLN A 307 14.03 -30.22 -9.32
N ALA A 308 14.16 -29.46 -10.42
CA ALA A 308 14.22 -28.01 -10.37
C ALA A 308 12.79 -27.43 -10.40
N LEU A 309 12.40 -26.70 -9.37
CA LEU A 309 11.15 -25.97 -9.24
C LEU A 309 11.45 -24.47 -9.23
N ASN A 310 11.28 -23.80 -10.36
CA ASN A 310 11.50 -22.38 -10.49
C ASN A 310 10.17 -21.64 -10.33
N VAL A 311 10.11 -20.68 -9.41
CA VAL A 311 8.91 -19.88 -9.15
C VAL A 311 9.20 -18.39 -9.33
N ASN A 312 8.23 -17.66 -9.84
CA ASN A 312 8.33 -16.22 -10.08
C ASN A 312 6.94 -15.58 -9.99
N GLY A 313 6.69 -14.80 -8.93
CA GLY A 313 5.38 -14.18 -8.72
C GLY A 313 4.23 -15.19 -8.63
N LEU A 314 4.52 -16.41 -8.16
CA LEU A 314 3.52 -17.47 -8.04
C LEU A 314 2.65 -17.23 -6.80
N THR A 315 1.34 -17.40 -6.89
CA THR A 315 0.49 -17.60 -5.71
C THR A 315 -0.46 -18.76 -5.94
N THR A 316 -0.44 -19.76 -5.08
CA THR A 316 -1.39 -20.88 -5.15
C THR A 316 -2.45 -20.80 -4.06
N THR A 317 -3.67 -21.26 -4.34
CA THR A 317 -4.73 -21.45 -3.31
C THR A 317 -4.76 -22.88 -2.77
N GLY A 318 -4.27 -23.85 -3.54
CA GLY A 318 -4.16 -25.26 -3.21
C GLY A 318 -2.72 -25.76 -3.25
N ALA A 319 -2.59 -27.09 -3.25
CA ALA A 319 -1.29 -27.76 -3.16
C ALA A 319 -0.54 -27.83 -4.51
N VAL A 320 0.77 -27.73 -4.43
CA VAL A 320 1.70 -28.19 -5.47
C VAL A 320 2.31 -29.49 -4.96
N THR A 321 1.92 -30.60 -5.57
CA THR A 321 2.35 -31.96 -5.19
C THR A 321 3.35 -32.47 -6.21
N LEU A 322 4.52 -32.89 -5.73
CA LEU A 322 5.57 -33.52 -6.52
C LEU A 322 5.60 -35.02 -6.24
N ASP A 323 6.16 -35.77 -7.18
CA ASP A 323 6.30 -37.21 -7.08
C ASP A 323 7.18 -37.62 -5.88
N THR A 324 6.86 -38.75 -5.26
CA THR A 324 7.64 -39.34 -4.17
C THR A 324 9.02 -39.83 -4.60
N ASP A 325 9.26 -40.00 -5.90
CA ASP A 325 10.57 -40.36 -6.43
C ASP A 325 11.60 -39.22 -6.36
N ILE A 326 11.15 -37.98 -6.16
CA ILE A 326 12.04 -36.82 -6.05
C ILE A 326 12.73 -36.83 -4.69
N THR A 327 14.02 -37.15 -4.67
CA THR A 327 14.85 -37.18 -3.45
C THR A 327 15.61 -35.88 -3.21
N THR A 328 15.85 -35.08 -4.26
CA THR A 328 16.45 -33.74 -4.17
C THR A 328 15.53 -32.72 -4.84
N LEU A 329 15.07 -31.73 -4.07
CA LEU A 329 14.24 -30.64 -4.57
C LEU A 329 15.02 -29.33 -4.56
N ASN A 330 15.20 -28.71 -5.73
CA ASN A 330 15.85 -27.41 -5.87
C ASN A 330 14.80 -26.37 -6.23
N ILE A 331 14.44 -25.50 -5.29
CA ILE A 331 13.49 -24.41 -5.47
C ILE A 331 14.26 -23.12 -5.76
N THR A 332 13.91 -22.42 -6.83
CA THR A 332 14.46 -21.09 -7.13
C THR A 332 13.33 -20.07 -7.21
N SER A 333 13.24 -19.15 -6.26
CA SER A 333 12.29 -18.04 -6.29
C SER A 333 12.96 -16.78 -6.82
N SER A 334 12.47 -16.28 -7.97
CA SER A 334 13.19 -15.25 -8.73
C SER A 334 12.32 -14.05 -9.09
N THR A 335 12.90 -12.85 -9.03
CA THR A 335 12.41 -11.51 -9.42
C THR A 335 11.14 -11.00 -8.72
N ALA A 336 10.18 -11.87 -8.38
CA ALA A 336 8.96 -11.52 -7.68
C ALA A 336 8.61 -12.59 -6.64
N ALA A 337 8.18 -12.16 -5.46
CA ALA A 337 7.87 -13.03 -4.33
C ALA A 337 6.82 -14.08 -4.70
N SER A 338 7.01 -15.30 -4.21
CA SER A 338 6.15 -16.44 -4.51
C SER A 338 5.58 -17.06 -3.23
N THR A 339 4.28 -17.33 -3.23
CA THR A 339 3.57 -18.00 -2.13
C THR A 339 2.96 -19.31 -2.63
N ILE A 340 3.37 -20.43 -2.05
CA ILE A 340 2.75 -21.73 -2.30
C ILE A 340 1.94 -22.09 -1.05
N ASN A 341 0.64 -22.28 -1.21
CA ASN A 341 -0.24 -22.58 -0.08
C ASN A 341 0.10 -23.92 0.59
N SER A 342 0.43 -24.94 -0.20
CA SER A 342 0.94 -26.21 0.33
C SER A 342 1.92 -26.84 -0.66
N LEU A 343 3.15 -27.08 -0.24
CA LEU A 343 4.14 -27.83 -1.03
C LEU A 343 4.25 -29.25 -0.51
N VAL A 344 3.91 -30.24 -1.34
CA VAL A 344 4.02 -31.66 -0.98
C VAL A 344 5.15 -32.29 -1.79
N ALA A 345 6.25 -32.64 -1.11
CA ALA A 345 7.39 -33.33 -1.70
C ALA A 345 7.88 -34.41 -0.73
N ALA A 346 7.00 -35.40 -0.50
CA ALA A 346 7.17 -36.38 0.57
C ALA A 346 8.44 -37.24 0.46
N GLY A 347 8.96 -37.43 -0.75
CA GLY A 347 10.21 -38.17 -1.02
C GLY A 347 11.50 -37.35 -0.88
N ALA A 348 11.40 -36.02 -0.78
CA ALA A 348 12.57 -35.15 -0.83
C ALA A 348 13.39 -35.30 0.47
N THR A 349 14.60 -35.82 0.34
CA THR A 349 15.58 -35.95 1.43
C THR A 349 16.40 -34.69 1.63
N THR A 350 16.61 -33.93 0.54
CA THR A 350 17.31 -32.65 0.52
C THR A 350 16.44 -31.62 -0.18
N VAL A 351 16.20 -30.48 0.46
CA VAL A 351 15.49 -29.34 -0.12
C VAL A 351 16.44 -28.14 -0.14
N ASN A 352 16.72 -27.62 -1.32
CA ASN A 352 17.52 -26.41 -1.50
C ASN A 352 16.62 -25.27 -1.97
N VAL A 353 16.71 -24.10 -1.34
CA VAL A 353 15.96 -22.91 -1.71
C VAL A 353 16.95 -21.81 -2.10
N ALA A 354 16.81 -21.24 -3.29
CA ALA A 354 17.71 -20.23 -3.84
C ALA A 354 16.92 -19.10 -4.51
N GLY A 355 17.64 -18.10 -5.01
CA GLY A 355 17.09 -16.99 -5.80
C GLY A 355 17.10 -15.65 -5.06
N ASP A 356 16.47 -14.65 -5.67
CA ASP A 356 16.54 -13.24 -5.26
C ASP A 356 15.19 -12.67 -4.79
N ALA A 357 14.13 -13.49 -4.81
CA ALA A 357 12.80 -13.10 -4.36
C ALA A 357 12.29 -14.02 -3.25
N ALA A 358 11.55 -13.47 -2.29
CA ALA A 358 11.07 -14.21 -1.13
C ALA A 358 10.22 -15.43 -1.54
N LEU A 359 10.38 -16.53 -0.81
CA LEU A 359 9.54 -17.73 -0.95
C LEU A 359 8.75 -17.93 0.34
N THR A 360 7.42 -18.00 0.23
CA THR A 360 6.55 -18.37 1.34
C THR A 360 5.88 -19.70 1.06
N LEU A 361 6.15 -20.71 1.88
CA LEU A 361 5.38 -21.94 1.94
C LEU A 361 4.41 -21.82 3.11
N THR A 362 3.13 -21.55 2.86
CA THR A 362 2.12 -21.47 3.94
C THR A 362 2.00 -22.80 4.67
N GLY A 363 2.22 -23.91 3.95
CA GLY A 363 2.47 -25.20 4.54
C GLY A 363 3.33 -26.08 3.65
N GLN A 364 3.92 -27.11 4.25
CA GLN A 364 4.78 -28.05 3.55
C GLN A 364 4.67 -29.46 4.15
N THR A 365 4.81 -30.47 3.28
CA THR A 365 4.87 -31.89 3.64
C THR A 365 6.16 -32.48 3.07
N LEU A 366 7.18 -32.59 3.93
CA LEU A 366 8.55 -33.00 3.59
C LEU A 366 8.99 -34.20 4.44
N THR A 367 8.21 -35.29 4.40
CA THR A 367 8.34 -36.42 5.35
C THR A 367 9.68 -37.14 5.31
N ALA A 368 10.37 -37.17 4.17
CA ALA A 368 11.69 -37.80 4.04
C ALA A 368 12.86 -36.84 4.25
N ALA A 369 12.59 -35.55 4.51
CA ALA A 369 13.65 -34.55 4.59
C ALA A 369 14.63 -34.86 5.71
N THR A 370 15.90 -34.65 5.41
CA THR A 370 17.02 -34.72 6.36
C THR A 370 17.76 -33.38 6.42
N ALA A 371 17.74 -32.62 5.32
CA ALA A 371 18.35 -31.30 5.23
C ALA A 371 17.50 -30.32 4.41
N ILE A 372 17.38 -29.10 4.91
CA ILE A 372 16.83 -27.94 4.22
C ILE A 372 17.92 -26.85 4.21
N ASN A 373 18.28 -26.38 3.02
CA ASN A 373 19.34 -25.39 2.84
C ASN A 373 18.79 -24.18 2.07
N VAL A 374 18.86 -23.00 2.67
CA VAL A 374 18.41 -21.75 2.08
C VAL A 374 19.62 -20.89 1.72
N THR A 375 19.64 -20.44 0.47
CA THR A 375 20.61 -19.51 -0.10
C THR A 375 19.89 -18.35 -0.79
N ASN A 376 18.57 -18.28 -0.65
CA ASN A 376 17.75 -17.21 -1.20
C ASN A 376 18.09 -15.89 -0.49
N THR A 377 18.34 -14.83 -1.24
CA THR A 377 18.82 -13.56 -0.68
C THR A 377 17.69 -12.67 -0.14
N ALA A 378 16.43 -13.01 -0.42
CA ALA A 378 15.26 -12.32 0.12
C ALA A 378 14.61 -13.08 1.28
N GLY A 379 14.91 -14.37 1.44
CA GLY A 379 14.47 -15.23 2.53
C GLY A 379 13.44 -16.28 2.12
N ALA A 380 13.29 -17.31 2.97
CA ALA A 380 12.33 -18.39 2.81
C ALA A 380 11.55 -18.66 4.10
N SER A 381 10.23 -18.71 4.00
CA SER A 381 9.31 -18.98 5.11
C SER A 381 8.65 -20.36 4.99
N PHE A 382 8.69 -21.11 6.08
CA PHE A 382 8.15 -22.46 6.24
C PHE A 382 7.04 -22.45 7.29
N GLY A 383 5.79 -22.59 6.85
CA GLY A 383 4.60 -22.37 7.69
C GLY A 383 4.19 -23.54 8.58
N THR A 384 4.62 -24.77 8.30
CA THR A 384 4.46 -25.92 9.23
C THR A 384 5.75 -26.24 9.97
N ALA A 385 5.64 -26.94 11.10
CA ALA A 385 6.81 -27.34 11.89
C ALA A 385 7.73 -28.29 11.11
N LEU A 386 9.04 -28.08 11.23
CA LEU A 386 10.04 -29.01 10.69
C LEU A 386 10.05 -30.30 11.50
N ALA A 387 10.30 -31.43 10.83
CA ALA A 387 10.43 -32.71 11.52
C ALA A 387 11.69 -32.74 12.41
N ALA A 388 11.60 -33.44 13.55
CA ALA A 388 12.62 -33.42 14.60
C ALA A 388 14.05 -33.80 14.15
N GLY A 389 14.17 -34.60 13.10
CA GLY A 389 15.45 -35.10 12.56
C GLY A 389 16.07 -34.23 11.46
N VAL A 390 15.45 -33.11 11.08
CA VAL A 390 15.85 -32.27 9.95
C VAL A 390 16.88 -31.21 10.38
N THR A 391 17.97 -31.06 9.63
CA THR A 391 18.83 -29.88 9.74
C THR A 391 18.29 -28.74 8.88
N PHE A 392 18.33 -27.52 9.39
CA PHE A 392 18.00 -26.31 8.62
C PHE A 392 19.19 -25.36 8.63
N THR A 393 19.60 -24.91 7.45
CA THR A 393 20.64 -23.90 7.26
C THR A 393 20.05 -22.74 6.46
N GLY A 394 19.82 -21.61 7.10
CA GLY A 394 19.32 -20.40 6.48
C GLY A 394 20.42 -19.58 5.78
N GLY A 395 19.98 -18.56 5.05
CA GLY A 395 20.75 -17.76 4.11
C GLY A 395 21.11 -16.37 4.64
N ALA A 396 21.02 -15.36 3.76
CA ALA A 396 21.24 -13.94 4.09
C ALA A 396 19.93 -13.11 4.08
N GLY A 397 18.82 -13.76 3.69
CA GLY A 397 17.50 -13.14 3.65
C GLY A 397 16.71 -13.48 4.91
N ALA A 398 15.55 -12.85 5.10
CA ALA A 398 14.72 -13.08 6.27
C ALA A 398 14.03 -14.46 6.22
N ASP A 399 14.61 -15.44 6.90
CA ASP A 399 14.14 -16.81 6.94
C ASP A 399 13.19 -17.04 8.11
N THR A 400 12.17 -17.88 7.92
CA THR A 400 11.19 -18.19 8.97
C THR A 400 10.92 -19.68 9.07
N VAL A 401 11.05 -20.24 10.28
CA VAL A 401 10.77 -21.65 10.56
C VAL A 401 9.97 -21.83 11.84
N THR A 402 9.23 -22.94 11.88
CA THR A 402 8.58 -23.43 13.11
C THR A 402 9.24 -24.74 13.53
N LEU A 403 9.53 -24.90 14.82
CA LEU A 403 10.10 -26.10 15.42
C LEU A 403 9.20 -26.58 16.55
N THR A 404 9.10 -27.89 16.74
CA THR A 404 8.54 -28.48 17.98
C THR A 404 9.66 -28.66 19.00
N ASP A 405 9.32 -28.69 20.29
CA ASP A 405 10.19 -29.14 21.40
C ASP A 405 10.98 -30.44 21.13
N GLU A 406 10.47 -31.35 20.31
CA GLU A 406 11.12 -32.62 19.96
C GLU A 406 12.37 -32.50 19.07
N PHE A 407 12.69 -31.32 18.52
CA PHE A 407 13.77 -31.21 17.53
C PHE A 407 15.16 -31.61 18.07
N THR A 408 15.92 -32.36 17.28
CA THR A 408 17.17 -33.03 17.73
C THR A 408 18.43 -32.56 17.01
N LYS A 409 18.29 -31.61 16.07
CA LYS A 409 19.37 -31.13 15.22
C LYS A 409 19.75 -29.69 15.53
N ALA A 410 20.95 -29.32 15.12
CA ALA A 410 21.35 -27.92 15.07
C ALA A 410 20.64 -27.22 13.92
N ILE A 411 20.05 -26.08 14.22
CA ILE A 411 19.40 -25.16 13.30
C ILE A 411 20.24 -23.89 13.26
N THR A 412 20.56 -23.41 12.06
CA THR A 412 21.27 -22.13 11.86
C THR A 412 20.45 -21.27 10.93
N MET A 413 20.11 -20.03 11.29
CA MET A 413 19.28 -19.15 10.46
C MET A 413 20.11 -18.27 9.52
N GLY A 414 21.35 -17.94 9.88
CA GLY A 414 22.29 -17.30 8.97
C GLY A 414 22.38 -15.81 9.22
N ALA A 415 22.37 -15.00 8.18
CA ALA A 415 22.29 -13.55 8.29
C ALA A 415 20.92 -13.07 7.84
N GLY A 416 20.49 -11.90 8.28
CA GLY A 416 19.15 -11.38 7.99
C GLY A 416 18.33 -11.24 9.26
N ASN A 417 17.10 -10.78 9.15
CA ASN A 417 16.21 -10.68 10.31
C ASN A 417 15.32 -11.92 10.31
N ASP A 418 15.77 -12.97 10.98
CA ASP A 418 15.15 -14.29 10.94
C ASP A 418 14.11 -14.47 12.03
N LYS A 419 13.19 -15.43 11.83
CA LYS A 419 12.17 -15.77 12.81
C LYS A 419 12.08 -17.27 13.07
N VAL A 420 12.22 -17.65 14.33
CA VAL A 420 12.06 -19.03 14.79
C VAL A 420 10.90 -19.11 15.76
N SER A 421 9.86 -19.85 15.38
CA SER A 421 8.71 -20.13 16.25
C SER A 421 8.86 -21.48 16.91
N ILE A 422 8.72 -21.55 18.24
CA ILE A 422 8.79 -22.81 18.97
C ILE A 422 7.41 -23.20 19.47
N VAL A 423 7.03 -24.45 19.19
CA VAL A 423 5.82 -25.10 19.70
C VAL A 423 6.24 -26.07 20.79
N ASP A 424 5.96 -25.69 22.03
CA ASP A 424 6.10 -26.54 23.22
C ASP A 424 4.83 -27.40 23.34
N THR A 425 4.94 -28.69 23.01
CA THR A 425 3.79 -29.58 22.83
C THR A 425 3.29 -30.17 24.14
N ASP A 426 4.14 -30.29 25.14
CA ASP A 426 3.81 -30.83 26.48
C ASP A 426 3.86 -29.78 27.60
N ALA A 427 4.29 -28.55 27.29
CA ALA A 427 4.39 -27.41 28.20
C ALA A 427 5.37 -27.64 29.37
N ASP A 428 6.41 -28.46 29.18
CA ASP A 428 7.42 -28.74 30.20
C ASP A 428 8.58 -27.73 30.23
N GLY A 429 8.65 -26.83 29.23
CA GLY A 429 9.70 -25.81 29.08
C GLY A 429 11.05 -26.35 28.56
N VAL A 430 11.11 -27.62 28.15
CA VAL A 430 12.23 -28.25 27.44
C VAL A 430 12.04 -28.03 25.95
N LEU A 431 12.55 -26.90 25.48
CA LEU A 431 12.29 -26.47 24.10
C LEU A 431 13.10 -27.17 23.02
N ALA A 432 13.98 -28.12 23.38
CA ALA A 432 14.81 -28.84 22.43
C ALA A 432 15.14 -30.25 22.93
N GLY A 433 14.96 -31.23 22.05
CA GLY A 433 15.39 -32.60 22.26
C GLY A 433 16.91 -32.74 22.40
N THR A 434 17.36 -33.95 22.77
CA THR A 434 18.80 -34.21 22.92
C THR A 434 19.54 -33.99 21.60
N GLY A 435 20.47 -33.02 21.61
CA GLY A 435 21.24 -32.63 20.43
C GLY A 435 20.69 -31.41 19.68
N GLY A 436 19.47 -30.95 20.00
CA GLY A 436 18.88 -29.74 19.43
C GLY A 436 19.61 -28.47 19.89
N SER A 437 19.72 -27.49 18.98
CA SER A 437 20.16 -26.12 19.24
C SER A 437 19.72 -25.20 18.10
N VAL A 438 19.57 -23.90 18.35
CA VAL A 438 19.29 -22.87 17.35
C VAL A 438 20.30 -21.74 17.48
N ALA A 439 20.99 -21.42 16.39
CA ALA A 439 21.73 -20.18 16.24
C ALA A 439 21.01 -19.31 15.22
N ALA A 440 20.54 -18.13 15.63
CA ALA A 440 19.84 -17.24 14.73
C ALA A 440 20.86 -16.61 13.77
N GLY A 441 21.77 -15.79 14.28
CA GLY A 441 23.01 -15.45 13.59
C GLY A 441 23.21 -13.94 13.55
N ASP A 442 23.50 -13.39 12.38
CA ASP A 442 23.74 -11.95 12.23
C ASP A 442 22.45 -11.22 11.80
N GLY A 443 21.92 -10.35 12.64
CA GLY A 443 20.77 -9.52 12.28
C GLY A 443 19.97 -9.09 13.50
N THR A 444 18.68 -8.81 13.30
CA THR A 444 17.72 -8.62 14.38
C THR A 444 16.75 -9.79 14.37
N ASP A 445 17.10 -10.83 15.11
CA ASP A 445 16.44 -12.11 15.02
C ASP A 445 15.35 -12.27 16.09
N THR A 446 14.28 -12.96 15.70
CA THR A 446 13.07 -13.12 16.51
C THR A 446 12.88 -14.56 16.95
N ILE A 447 12.73 -14.76 18.26
CA ILE A 447 12.20 -16.01 18.82
C ILE A 447 10.73 -15.83 19.20
N ALA A 448 9.85 -16.65 18.63
CA ALA A 448 8.42 -16.61 18.91
C ALA A 448 7.98 -17.76 19.83
N LEU A 449 7.27 -17.39 20.91
CA LEU A 449 6.90 -18.27 22.03
C LEU A 449 5.51 -17.92 22.55
N THR A 450 4.86 -18.87 23.21
CA THR A 450 3.70 -18.55 24.06
C THR A 450 4.15 -17.87 25.35
N ALA A 451 3.29 -17.06 25.96
CA ALA A 451 3.59 -16.41 27.25
C ALA A 451 3.91 -17.44 28.37
N ALA A 452 3.23 -18.59 28.39
CA ALA A 452 3.47 -19.65 29.35
C ALA A 452 4.86 -20.30 29.16
N THR A 453 5.22 -20.58 27.91
CA THR A 453 6.54 -21.12 27.55
C THR A 453 7.65 -20.13 27.90
N ALA A 454 7.49 -18.86 27.52
CA ALA A 454 8.44 -17.79 27.82
C ALA A 454 8.66 -17.61 29.34
N ALA A 455 7.58 -17.68 30.14
CA ALA A 455 7.67 -17.63 31.60
C ALA A 455 8.43 -18.83 32.19
N THR A 456 8.25 -20.02 31.62
CA THR A 456 8.91 -21.25 32.10
C THR A 456 10.42 -21.24 31.82
N ILE A 457 10.84 -20.75 30.65
CA ILE A 457 12.27 -20.68 30.29
C ILE A 457 13.01 -19.49 30.88
N SER A 458 12.29 -18.53 31.48
CA SER A 458 12.85 -17.33 32.11
C SER A 458 13.85 -17.72 33.22
N GLY A 459 15.15 -17.76 32.89
CA GLY A 459 16.22 -18.15 33.81
C GLY A 459 16.75 -19.58 33.63
N ASN A 460 16.35 -20.28 32.57
CA ASN A 460 16.90 -21.58 32.22
C ASN A 460 18.29 -21.41 31.56
N ALA A 461 19.36 -21.68 32.31
CA ALA A 461 20.72 -21.59 31.78
C ALA A 461 20.97 -22.53 30.58
N THR A 462 20.29 -23.68 30.53
CA THR A 462 20.38 -24.61 29.39
C THR A 462 19.83 -23.99 28.13
N PHE A 463 18.69 -23.29 28.21
CA PHE A 463 18.12 -22.57 27.07
C PHE A 463 19.14 -21.60 26.46
N ASN A 464 19.78 -20.76 27.27
CA ASN A 464 20.76 -19.78 26.80
C ASN A 464 22.05 -20.39 26.20
N THR A 465 22.32 -21.68 26.45
CA THR A 465 23.41 -22.40 25.77
C THR A 465 22.98 -23.04 24.45
N LYS A 466 21.66 -23.25 24.28
CA LYS A 466 21.07 -23.96 23.13
C LYS A 466 20.49 -23.01 22.09
N PHE A 467 20.07 -21.82 22.51
CA PHE A 467 19.52 -20.77 21.67
C PHE A 467 20.46 -19.57 21.77
N THR A 468 20.93 -19.07 20.63
CA THR A 468 21.92 -17.98 20.58
C THR A 468 21.62 -17.01 19.45
N GLY A 469 21.88 -15.71 19.66
CA GLY A 469 21.81 -14.66 18.64
C GLY A 469 20.43 -14.05 18.43
N PHE A 470 19.53 -14.11 19.42
CA PHE A 470 18.21 -13.50 19.32
C PHE A 470 18.19 -12.10 19.97
N GLU A 471 17.53 -11.15 19.32
CA GLU A 471 17.36 -9.76 19.80
C GLU A 471 15.92 -9.44 20.18
N VAL A 472 14.95 -10.20 19.65
CA VAL A 472 13.51 -9.96 19.82
C VAL A 472 12.81 -11.22 20.36
N ALA A 473 12.02 -11.06 21.43
CA ALA A 473 11.04 -12.08 21.85
C ALA A 473 9.64 -11.71 21.35
N ASP A 474 9.05 -12.55 20.51
CA ASP A 474 7.66 -12.42 20.03
C ASP A 474 6.75 -13.32 20.87
N ILE A 475 5.99 -12.72 21.78
CA ILE A 475 5.16 -13.38 22.77
C ILE A 475 3.72 -13.40 22.27
N THR A 476 3.22 -14.58 21.92
CA THR A 476 1.84 -14.76 21.47
C THR A 476 0.82 -14.57 22.60
N ALA A 477 -0.44 -14.37 22.22
CA ALA A 477 -1.55 -14.03 23.11
C ALA A 477 -1.54 -14.71 24.48
N THR A 478 -1.70 -13.93 25.54
CA THR A 478 -1.80 -14.43 26.90
C THR A 478 -3.25 -14.53 27.38
N THR A 479 -3.58 -15.65 28.03
CA THR A 479 -4.87 -15.92 28.67
C THR A 479 -4.79 -15.93 30.20
N ALA A 480 -3.61 -15.70 30.77
CA ALA A 480 -3.35 -15.75 32.21
C ALA A 480 -2.19 -14.82 32.61
N ASN A 481 -2.11 -14.47 33.89
CA ASN A 481 -0.96 -13.71 34.38
C ASN A 481 0.36 -14.46 34.13
N ALA A 482 1.36 -13.76 33.60
CA ALA A 482 2.66 -14.33 33.29
C ALA A 482 3.78 -13.34 33.63
N THR A 483 4.92 -13.87 34.07
CA THR A 483 6.13 -13.10 34.30
C THR A 483 7.25 -13.69 33.45
N VAL A 484 7.82 -12.88 32.58
CA VAL A 484 8.89 -13.26 31.67
C VAL A 484 10.13 -12.43 32.00
N ASN A 485 11.28 -13.08 32.11
CA ASN A 485 12.56 -12.42 32.28
C ASN A 485 13.36 -12.53 30.98
N LEU A 486 13.46 -11.42 30.25
CA LEU A 486 14.13 -11.32 28.95
C LEU A 486 15.65 -11.53 29.05
N ALA A 487 16.26 -11.22 30.21
CA ALA A 487 17.65 -11.59 30.47
C ALA A 487 17.86 -13.12 30.44
N GLY A 488 16.81 -13.88 30.73
CA GLY A 488 16.78 -15.34 30.64
C GLY A 488 16.48 -15.89 29.24
N ILE A 489 16.06 -15.04 28.29
CA ILE A 489 15.77 -15.38 26.90
C ILE A 489 16.84 -14.69 26.04
N ASN A 490 18.06 -15.19 26.11
CA ASN A 490 19.22 -14.68 25.36
C ASN A 490 19.59 -13.21 25.59
N GLY A 491 19.03 -12.56 26.60
CA GLY A 491 19.28 -11.14 26.84
C GLY A 491 18.61 -10.23 25.82
N VAL A 492 17.53 -10.69 25.18
CA VAL A 492 16.74 -9.87 24.25
C VAL A 492 16.33 -8.56 24.91
N ASN A 493 16.39 -7.46 24.17
CA ASN A 493 16.01 -6.13 24.64
C ASN A 493 14.78 -5.58 23.92
N GLN A 494 14.14 -6.41 23.10
CA GLN A 494 12.93 -6.09 22.38
C GLN A 494 11.90 -7.19 22.61
N ALA A 495 10.65 -6.78 22.87
CA ALA A 495 9.53 -7.70 23.03
C ALA A 495 8.38 -7.29 22.13
N VAL A 496 7.81 -8.23 21.39
CA VAL A 496 6.54 -8.07 20.68
C VAL A 496 5.47 -8.82 21.47
N VAL A 497 4.33 -8.19 21.73
CA VAL A 497 3.20 -8.79 22.45
C VAL A 497 1.99 -8.80 21.53
N ARG A 498 1.45 -10.00 21.28
CA ARG A 498 0.33 -10.24 20.36
C ARG A 498 -0.96 -10.60 21.08
N GLY A 499 -1.50 -9.69 21.88
CA GLY A 499 -2.78 -9.89 22.56
C GLY A 499 -2.67 -10.23 24.05
N ILE A 500 -3.47 -9.57 24.88
CA ILE A 500 -3.69 -9.90 26.29
C ILE A 500 -5.19 -10.01 26.56
N SER A 501 -5.58 -11.09 27.22
CA SER A 501 -6.97 -11.29 27.64
C SER A 501 -7.32 -10.36 28.81
N ALA A 502 -8.56 -9.85 28.81
CA ALA A 502 -9.06 -8.89 29.79
C ALA A 502 -8.74 -9.27 31.25
N GLY A 503 -8.22 -8.32 32.02
CA GLY A 503 -7.93 -8.48 33.45
C GLY A 503 -6.68 -9.30 33.77
N ASN A 504 -5.85 -9.63 32.78
CA ASN A 504 -4.57 -10.29 33.00
C ASN A 504 -3.40 -9.30 32.88
N THR A 505 -2.29 -9.68 33.55
CA THR A 505 -1.04 -8.91 33.56
C THR A 505 0.08 -9.74 32.95
N LEU A 506 0.79 -9.17 31.98
CA LEU A 506 2.07 -9.66 31.49
C LEU A 506 3.19 -8.78 32.06
N THR A 507 4.05 -9.35 32.89
CA THR A 507 5.22 -8.65 33.43
C THR A 507 6.47 -9.08 32.66
N LEU A 508 7.14 -8.12 32.03
CA LEU A 508 8.37 -8.27 31.28
C LEU A 508 9.52 -7.64 32.07
N ASN A 509 10.42 -8.47 32.58
CA ASN A 509 11.60 -8.06 33.34
C ASN A 509 12.85 -8.14 32.49
N GLY A 510 13.87 -7.36 32.85
CA GLY A 510 15.22 -7.53 32.32
C GLY A 510 15.51 -6.70 31.07
N PHE A 511 14.68 -5.72 30.74
CA PHE A 511 15.06 -4.73 29.72
C PHE A 511 16.30 -3.95 30.17
N ALA A 512 17.15 -3.61 29.22
CA ALA A 512 18.14 -2.55 29.36
C ALA A 512 17.50 -1.20 29.01
N THR A 513 18.14 -0.10 29.43
CA THR A 513 17.74 1.24 29.02
C THR A 513 17.76 1.36 27.49
N GLY A 514 16.73 1.97 26.92
CA GLY A 514 16.45 1.99 25.48
C GLY A 514 15.77 0.74 24.92
N GLY A 515 15.29 -0.18 25.78
CA GLY A 515 14.50 -1.34 25.37
C GLY A 515 13.19 -0.97 24.67
N THR A 516 12.67 -1.91 23.88
CA THR A 516 11.48 -1.68 23.05
C THR A 516 10.39 -2.70 23.33
N LEU A 517 9.19 -2.22 23.66
CA LEU A 517 7.96 -3.00 23.70
C LEU A 517 7.12 -2.68 22.46
N THR A 518 6.82 -3.67 21.65
CA THR A 518 5.87 -3.55 20.53
C THR A 518 4.58 -4.27 20.88
N LEU A 519 3.46 -3.58 20.75
CA LEU A 519 2.12 -4.14 20.82
C LEU A 519 1.65 -4.35 19.38
N ASP A 520 1.71 -5.59 18.91
CA ASP A 520 1.36 -5.99 17.55
C ASP A 520 0.04 -6.77 17.60
N THR A 521 -1.08 -6.04 17.57
CA THR A 521 -2.40 -6.57 17.92
C THR A 521 -3.26 -6.87 16.70
N ASP A 522 -2.76 -7.71 15.78
CA ASP A 522 -3.59 -8.35 14.74
C ASP A 522 -4.84 -9.06 15.35
N ALA A 523 -4.86 -9.27 16.68
CA ALA A 523 -6.05 -9.41 17.50
C ALA A 523 -5.99 -8.42 18.68
N ALA A 524 -7.02 -7.56 18.84
CA ALA A 524 -7.07 -6.49 19.85
C ALA A 524 -6.73 -6.96 21.27
N ASN A 525 -5.88 -6.21 21.99
CA ASN A 525 -5.80 -6.32 23.45
C ASN A 525 -7.16 -5.93 24.05
N ALA A 526 -7.59 -6.63 25.11
CA ALA A 526 -8.76 -6.18 25.84
C ALA A 526 -8.42 -4.95 26.71
N ALA A 527 -9.35 -4.00 26.83
CA ALA A 527 -9.15 -2.70 27.48
C ALA A 527 -8.63 -2.72 28.93
N THR A 528 -8.76 -3.84 29.65
CA THR A 528 -8.32 -3.99 31.05
C THR A 528 -7.02 -4.80 31.20
N SER A 529 -6.27 -4.94 30.11
CA SER A 529 -5.00 -5.66 30.09
C SER A 529 -3.89 -4.79 30.66
N VAL A 530 -2.96 -5.40 31.39
CA VAL A 530 -1.78 -4.71 31.95
C VAL A 530 -0.50 -5.30 31.35
N VAL A 531 0.38 -4.45 30.83
CA VAL A 531 1.76 -4.79 30.50
C VAL A 531 2.71 -4.01 31.40
N ALA A 532 3.39 -4.72 32.30
CA ALA A 532 4.44 -4.11 33.10
C ALA A 532 5.80 -4.39 32.44
N ALA A 533 6.51 -3.35 32.02
CA ALA A 533 7.83 -3.47 31.41
C ALA A 533 8.90 -2.83 32.32
N ASN A 534 9.74 -3.68 32.91
CA ASN A 534 10.69 -3.30 33.94
C ASN A 534 12.12 -3.24 33.38
N VAL A 535 12.71 -2.04 33.40
CA VAL A 535 14.12 -1.81 33.07
C VAL A 535 15.00 -2.12 34.27
N THR A 536 16.10 -2.82 34.03
CA THR A 536 17.06 -3.22 35.06
C THR A 536 17.73 -2.00 35.66
N ASN A 537 17.70 -1.88 37.00
CA ASN A 537 18.27 -0.76 37.76
C ASN A 537 17.63 0.62 37.51
N ALA A 538 16.44 0.68 36.90
CA ALA A 538 15.76 1.95 36.57
C ALA A 538 15.71 2.96 37.75
N VAL A 539 15.41 2.48 38.96
CA VAL A 539 15.33 3.33 40.17
C VAL A 539 16.69 3.92 40.61
N LEU A 540 17.80 3.42 40.10
CA LEU A 540 19.16 3.78 40.52
C LEU A 540 19.90 4.66 39.50
N SER A 541 19.45 4.69 38.25
CA SER A 541 19.97 5.56 37.19
C SER A 541 19.09 6.79 37.03
N ALA A 542 19.68 7.88 36.57
CA ALA A 542 18.94 9.04 36.11
C ALA A 542 19.05 9.11 34.58
N GLY A 543 17.93 9.22 33.89
CA GLY A 543 17.88 9.36 32.43
C GLY A 543 17.58 8.07 31.68
N ASP A 544 16.86 7.13 32.31
CA ASP A 544 16.43 5.91 31.65
C ASP A 544 15.41 6.19 30.55
N THR A 545 15.58 5.50 29.42
CA THR A 545 14.71 5.62 28.25
C THR A 545 14.00 4.30 27.98
N PHE A 546 12.74 4.35 27.56
CA PHE A 546 11.99 3.17 27.12
C PHE A 546 11.15 3.49 25.88
N ASN A 547 11.10 2.55 24.93
CA ASN A 547 10.35 2.70 23.68
C ASN A 547 9.11 1.81 23.71
N VAL A 548 7.95 2.37 23.38
CA VAL A 548 6.69 1.68 23.18
C VAL A 548 6.28 1.87 21.72
N VAL A 549 5.95 0.78 21.04
CA VAL A 549 5.43 0.81 19.67
C VAL A 549 4.03 0.22 19.69
N ILE A 550 3.06 0.96 19.19
CA ILE A 550 1.68 0.50 19.00
C ILE A 550 1.50 0.31 17.50
N LYS A 551 1.35 -0.95 17.08
CA LYS A 551 1.28 -1.30 15.66
C LYS A 551 -0.13 -1.75 15.30
N ASN A 552 -0.78 -0.94 14.46
CA ASN A 552 -2.10 -1.17 13.91
C ASN A 552 -2.03 -1.74 12.51
N SER A 553 -2.24 -3.04 12.37
CA SER A 553 -2.36 -3.68 11.05
C SER A 553 -3.81 -3.81 10.58
N THR A 554 -4.79 -3.28 11.34
CA THR A 554 -6.22 -3.41 11.06
C THR A 554 -6.87 -2.04 10.80
N ALA A 555 -8.09 -2.01 10.27
CA ALA A 555 -8.81 -0.75 10.02
C ALA A 555 -9.48 -0.14 11.27
N GLY A 556 -9.31 -0.72 12.47
CA GLY A 556 -9.94 -0.26 13.72
C GLY A 556 -8.93 0.28 14.74
N SER A 557 -9.39 1.01 15.75
CA SER A 557 -8.54 1.56 16.84
C SER A 557 -8.02 0.44 17.72
N ILE A 558 -6.77 0.58 18.15
CA ILE A 558 -6.17 -0.28 19.16
C ILE A 558 -6.30 0.37 20.53
N ASP A 559 -6.74 -0.42 21.49
CA ASP A 559 -6.52 -0.13 22.90
C ASP A 559 -5.26 -0.86 23.39
N ALA A 560 -4.20 -0.10 23.69
CA ALA A 560 -2.94 -0.63 24.20
C ALA A 560 -3.07 -1.16 25.64
N GLY A 561 -4.15 -0.82 26.35
CA GLY A 561 -4.34 -1.15 27.76
C GLY A 561 -3.46 -0.30 28.68
N ASP A 562 -3.20 -0.82 29.88
CA ASP A 562 -2.33 -0.20 30.89
C ASP A 562 -0.87 -0.62 30.72
N ILE A 563 0.01 0.36 30.49
CA ILE A 563 1.45 0.17 30.33
C ILE A 563 2.17 0.78 31.53
N GLN A 564 2.76 -0.09 32.35
CA GLN A 564 3.46 0.28 33.58
C GLN A 564 4.97 0.33 33.34
N LEU A 565 5.57 1.51 33.52
CA LEU A 565 6.98 1.83 33.29
C LEU A 565 7.60 2.48 34.54
N ALA A 566 7.87 1.66 35.56
CA ALA A 566 8.41 2.15 36.82
C ALA A 566 9.89 2.61 36.70
N GLY A 567 10.18 3.82 37.19
CA GLY A 567 11.55 4.36 37.24
C GLY A 567 12.12 4.80 35.89
N ILE A 568 11.29 5.02 34.87
CA ILE A 568 11.72 5.49 33.54
C ILE A 568 11.56 7.00 33.45
N GLU A 569 12.58 7.73 33.01
CA GLU A 569 12.52 9.20 32.86
C GLU A 569 12.05 9.66 31.47
N THR A 570 12.36 8.91 30.41
CA THR A 570 11.99 9.23 29.03
C THR A 570 11.22 8.08 28.38
N VAL A 571 9.98 8.33 27.99
CA VAL A 571 9.13 7.35 27.30
C VAL A 571 8.92 7.81 25.86
N ASN A 572 9.36 7.01 24.89
CA ASN A 572 9.08 7.23 23.48
C ASN A 572 7.93 6.32 23.06
N ILE A 573 6.91 6.86 22.43
CA ILE A 573 5.76 6.12 21.91
C ILE A 573 5.70 6.32 20.39
N SER A 574 5.69 5.22 19.64
CA SER A 574 5.52 5.23 18.19
C SER A 574 4.19 4.56 17.83
N THR A 575 3.30 5.27 17.16
CA THR A 575 2.05 4.73 16.63
C THR A 575 2.19 4.44 15.15
N VAL A 576 1.89 3.22 14.72
CA VAL A 576 2.10 2.79 13.34
C VAL A 576 0.78 2.28 12.78
N ASP A 577 0.21 2.98 11.80
CA ASP A 577 -0.82 2.43 10.92
C ASP A 577 -0.13 1.74 9.74
N ALA A 578 -0.22 0.41 9.70
CA ALA A 578 0.30 -0.46 8.65
C ALA A 578 -0.78 -0.81 7.60
N GLY A 579 -1.94 -0.15 7.63
CA GLY A 579 -3.07 -0.36 6.75
C GLY A 579 -2.71 -0.41 5.28
N THR A 580 -3.21 -1.44 4.59
CA THR A 580 -3.16 -1.52 3.12
C THR A 580 -4.21 -0.58 2.52
N THR A 581 -4.10 -0.29 1.21
CA THR A 581 -4.91 0.67 0.42
C THR A 581 -6.44 0.48 0.44
N THR A 582 -6.98 -0.44 1.24
CA THR A 582 -8.41 -0.69 1.44
C THR A 582 -8.89 -0.40 2.86
N SER A 583 -8.03 0.01 3.79
CA SER A 583 -8.44 0.42 5.13
C SER A 583 -9.12 1.78 5.07
N THR A 584 -10.43 1.81 5.32
CA THR A 584 -11.12 3.01 5.78
C THR A 584 -10.38 3.57 6.99
N ALA A 585 -9.78 4.75 6.85
CA ALA A 585 -9.14 5.60 7.87
C ALA A 585 -9.12 5.03 9.30
N ALA A 586 -7.95 4.60 9.79
CA ALA A 586 -7.79 4.05 11.13
C ALA A 586 -8.22 5.07 12.21
N THR A 587 -9.01 4.62 13.18
CA THR A 587 -9.40 5.43 14.34
C THR A 587 -8.24 5.60 15.34
N VAL A 588 -8.27 6.68 16.13
CA VAL A 588 -7.27 7.04 17.15
C VAL A 588 -7.05 5.89 18.16
N ASP A 589 -5.79 5.50 18.39
CA ASP A 589 -5.43 4.47 19.38
C ASP A 589 -5.52 5.02 20.81
N THR A 590 -5.67 4.15 21.80
CA THR A 590 -5.71 4.53 23.22
C THR A 590 -4.63 3.85 24.03
N ILE A 591 -4.12 4.53 25.05
CA ILE A 591 -3.18 3.96 26.03
C ILE A 591 -3.48 4.53 27.42
N VAL A 592 -3.37 3.69 28.45
CA VAL A 592 -3.20 4.13 29.84
C VAL A 592 -1.72 4.02 30.18
N LEU A 593 -1.09 5.14 30.51
CA LEU A 593 0.34 5.18 30.79
C LEU A 593 0.57 5.37 32.30
N GLU A 594 1.24 4.43 32.94
CA GLU A 594 1.68 4.55 34.34
C GLU A 594 3.22 4.62 34.40
N ALA A 595 3.75 5.84 34.28
CA ALA A 595 5.18 6.15 34.26
C ALA A 595 5.49 7.28 35.24
N THR A 596 5.33 7.02 36.54
CA THR A 596 5.36 8.06 37.59
C THR A 596 6.68 8.82 37.73
N SER A 597 7.77 8.28 37.20
CA SER A 597 9.10 8.92 37.17
C SER A 597 9.40 9.64 35.85
N ALA A 598 8.53 9.51 34.84
CA ALA A 598 8.76 10.08 33.53
C ALA A 598 8.73 11.60 33.60
N THR A 599 9.79 12.22 33.08
CA THR A 599 9.90 13.67 32.89
C THR A 599 9.61 14.06 31.44
N SER A 600 9.85 13.15 30.50
CA SER A 600 9.64 13.35 29.08
C SER A 600 8.83 12.21 28.46
N VAL A 601 7.82 12.56 27.67
CA VAL A 601 7.08 11.65 26.80
C VAL A 601 7.14 12.19 25.38
N VAL A 602 7.61 11.39 24.43
CA VAL A 602 7.68 11.74 23.01
C VAL A 602 6.76 10.81 22.24
N VAL A 603 5.88 11.36 21.40
CA VAL A 603 4.97 10.59 20.56
C VAL A 603 5.31 10.87 19.09
N SER A 604 5.38 9.80 18.30
CA SER A 604 5.68 9.85 16.87
C SER A 604 4.86 8.81 16.12
N GLY A 605 4.79 8.91 14.80
CA GLY A 605 4.10 7.91 13.99
C GLY A 605 3.15 8.48 12.96
N ASN A 606 2.31 7.62 12.39
CA ASN A 606 1.29 7.98 11.40
C ASN A 606 -0.13 7.63 11.86
N ASN A 607 -0.36 7.41 13.15
CA ASN A 607 -1.70 7.25 13.72
C ASN A 607 -1.87 8.11 14.98
N GLY A 608 -3.09 8.56 15.25
CA GLY A 608 -3.41 9.34 16.44
C GLY A 608 -3.36 8.52 17.72
N LEU A 609 -3.18 9.21 18.85
CA LEU A 609 -3.05 8.57 20.17
C LEU A 609 -3.77 9.38 21.26
N SER A 610 -4.69 8.74 21.97
CA SER A 610 -5.30 9.26 23.18
C SER A 610 -4.65 8.64 24.42
N ILE A 611 -3.99 9.48 25.23
CA ILE A 611 -3.21 9.05 26.40
C ILE A 611 -3.98 9.38 27.67
N THR A 612 -4.30 8.34 28.45
CA THR A 612 -4.71 8.52 29.85
C THR A 612 -3.46 8.63 30.71
N ASN A 613 -3.19 9.85 31.20
CA ASN A 613 -1.94 10.23 31.87
C ASN A 613 -2.07 10.40 33.40
N THR A 614 -3.03 9.70 34.03
CA THR A 614 -3.34 9.89 35.46
C THR A 614 -2.16 9.47 36.34
N GLY A 615 -1.72 10.34 37.25
CA GLY A 615 -0.68 10.02 38.25
C GLY A 615 0.76 10.26 37.79
N ASN A 616 1.01 10.57 36.51
CA ASN A 616 2.34 10.90 35.98
C ASN A 616 2.72 12.36 36.28
N THR A 617 2.89 12.67 37.55
CA THR A 617 3.08 14.03 38.06
C THR A 617 4.44 14.66 37.74
N ALA A 618 5.41 13.86 37.25
CA ALA A 618 6.77 14.31 36.96
C ALA A 618 6.97 14.80 35.51
N ILE A 619 5.99 14.59 34.62
CA ILE A 619 6.12 14.97 33.19
C ILE A 619 6.20 16.49 33.09
N THR A 620 7.28 16.97 32.46
CA THR A 620 7.52 18.39 32.14
C THR A 620 7.68 18.62 30.65
N SER A 621 7.82 17.56 29.85
CA SER A 621 7.86 17.62 28.40
C SER A 621 6.98 16.54 27.79
N PHE A 622 5.93 16.93 27.10
CA PHE A 622 5.14 16.09 26.22
C PHE A 622 5.31 16.60 24.79
N ASP A 623 5.86 15.78 23.90
CA ASP A 623 6.14 16.18 22.52
C ASP A 623 5.55 15.16 21.53
N ALA A 624 4.38 15.47 20.96
CA ALA A 624 3.74 14.68 19.92
C ALA A 624 3.94 15.23 18.51
N SER A 625 4.91 16.15 18.32
CA SER A 625 5.16 16.78 17.01
C SER A 625 5.67 15.80 15.94
N GLY A 626 6.04 14.58 16.34
CA GLY A 626 6.41 13.49 15.43
C GLY A 626 5.23 12.72 14.83
N VAL A 627 3.98 13.03 15.21
CA VAL A 627 2.78 12.39 14.65
C VAL A 627 2.39 13.09 13.34
N VAL A 628 2.62 12.42 12.21
CA VAL A 628 2.51 12.99 10.86
C VAL A 628 1.92 11.98 9.87
N ALA A 629 1.18 12.48 8.89
CA ALA A 629 0.67 11.66 7.78
C ALA A 629 1.81 11.04 6.95
N ASN A 630 1.63 9.80 6.51
CA ASN A 630 2.49 9.16 5.51
C ASN A 630 1.78 8.87 4.17
N GLY A 631 0.45 9.06 4.12
CA GLY A 631 -0.36 8.89 2.91
C GLY A 631 -1.49 9.90 2.79
N THR A 632 -2.26 9.81 1.69
CA THR A 632 -3.45 10.67 1.49
C THR A 632 -4.66 10.22 2.29
N ASP A 633 -4.60 9.01 2.86
CA ASP A 633 -5.69 8.40 3.61
C ASP A 633 -5.68 8.82 5.09
N ASP A 634 -4.56 9.36 5.59
CA ASP A 634 -4.42 9.88 6.94
C ASP A 634 -5.08 11.27 7.05
N THR A 635 -6.27 11.34 7.64
CA THR A 635 -6.91 12.64 7.90
C THR A 635 -6.43 13.23 9.22
N ALA A 636 -6.57 14.55 9.39
CA ALA A 636 -6.27 15.21 10.67
C ALA A 636 -7.08 14.62 11.84
N ALA A 637 -8.26 14.05 11.60
CA ALA A 637 -9.02 13.36 12.65
C ALA A 637 -8.39 12.02 13.07
N ASN A 638 -7.68 11.34 12.16
CA ASN A 638 -7.00 10.08 12.44
C ASN A 638 -5.71 10.29 13.22
N LEU A 639 -5.02 11.40 12.95
CA LEU A 639 -3.75 11.76 13.58
C LEU A 639 -3.90 12.46 14.94
N ALA A 640 -5.14 12.63 15.43
CA ALA A 640 -5.43 13.38 16.64
C ALA A 640 -4.75 12.79 17.89
N VAL A 641 -4.10 13.66 18.65
CA VAL A 641 -3.46 13.36 19.92
C VAL A 641 -4.26 13.97 21.07
N THR A 642 -4.54 13.19 22.10
CA THR A 642 -5.18 13.69 23.33
C THR A 642 -4.25 13.51 24.52
N PHE A 643 -3.95 14.61 25.20
CA PHE A 643 -3.08 14.62 26.38
C PHE A 643 -3.53 15.66 27.42
N ALA A 644 -3.54 15.25 28.69
CA ALA A 644 -3.74 16.14 29.83
C ALA A 644 -2.57 16.00 30.81
N SER A 645 -1.94 17.13 31.15
CA SER A 645 -0.86 17.15 32.14
C SER A 645 -1.39 16.79 33.53
N ALA A 646 -0.70 15.86 34.19
CA ALA A 646 -0.94 15.51 35.58
C ALA A 646 0.08 16.19 36.53
N ASN A 647 0.90 17.10 36.03
CA ASN A 647 1.91 17.79 36.85
C ASN A 647 1.21 18.62 37.94
N THR A 648 1.73 18.55 39.17
CA THR A 648 1.18 19.28 40.33
C THR A 648 2.15 20.32 40.90
N THR A 649 3.31 20.49 40.28
CA THR A 649 4.35 21.41 40.72
C THR A 649 4.11 22.79 40.11
N THR A 650 3.49 23.70 40.86
CA THR A 650 3.10 25.06 40.40
C THR A 650 4.26 25.95 39.91
N THR A 651 5.50 25.60 40.26
CA THR A 651 6.71 26.32 39.80
C THR A 651 7.39 25.65 38.61
N ALA A 652 6.91 24.48 38.16
CA ALA A 652 7.44 23.81 37.00
C ALA A 652 7.12 24.60 35.72
N THR A 653 7.96 24.40 34.71
CA THR A 653 7.63 24.76 33.34
C THR A 653 7.35 23.47 32.60
N VAL A 654 6.16 23.38 31.99
CA VAL A 654 5.71 22.20 31.27
C VAL A 654 5.59 22.56 29.80
N THR A 655 6.15 21.75 28.92
CA THR A 655 6.02 21.92 27.46
C THR A 655 5.11 20.83 26.93
N ILE A 656 4.10 21.21 26.13
CA ILE A 656 3.15 20.29 25.50
C ILE A 656 3.12 20.64 24.00
N LYS A 657 3.38 19.68 23.13
CA LYS A 657 3.26 19.86 21.67
C LYS A 657 2.36 18.81 21.07
N GLY A 658 1.40 19.24 20.26
CA GLY A 658 0.63 18.40 19.35
C GLY A 658 1.40 18.08 18.06
N GLY A 659 0.73 17.36 17.17
CA GLY A 659 1.20 16.89 15.88
C GLY A 659 0.49 17.56 14.70
N ALA A 660 0.22 16.76 13.66
CA ALA A 660 -0.52 17.18 12.48
C ALA A 660 -2.03 16.85 12.53
N GLY A 661 -2.52 16.37 13.68
CA GLY A 661 -3.90 15.97 13.90
C GLY A 661 -4.76 17.07 14.55
N ASN A 662 -6.06 16.80 14.71
CA ASN A 662 -6.94 17.67 15.48
C ASN A 662 -6.77 17.36 16.97
N ASP A 663 -5.80 18.00 17.61
CA ASP A 663 -5.32 17.59 18.93
C ASP A 663 -6.16 18.16 20.07
N THR A 664 -6.19 17.46 21.20
CA THR A 664 -6.80 17.95 22.45
C THR A 664 -5.74 17.98 23.54
N LEU A 665 -5.28 19.19 23.87
CA LEU A 665 -4.14 19.43 24.76
C LEU A 665 -4.60 20.21 25.99
N THR A 666 -4.33 19.68 27.17
CA THR A 666 -4.68 20.32 28.46
C THR A 666 -3.44 20.46 29.34
N GLY A 667 -3.09 21.70 29.68
CA GLY A 667 -2.08 22.03 30.69
C GLY A 667 -2.59 21.82 32.12
N ASN A 668 -1.96 22.46 33.09
CA ASN A 668 -2.24 22.22 34.51
C ASN A 668 -2.18 23.53 35.33
N ALA A 669 -1.59 23.52 36.54
CA ALA A 669 -1.42 24.71 37.36
C ALA A 669 0.01 25.29 37.31
N ALA A 670 0.86 24.73 36.44
CA ALA A 670 2.24 25.12 36.21
C ALA A 670 2.32 26.23 35.15
N LYS A 671 3.53 26.63 34.75
CA LYS A 671 3.70 27.49 33.57
C LYS A 671 3.76 26.61 32.34
N ASP A 672 2.67 26.50 31.60
CA ASP A 672 2.57 25.61 30.44
C ASP A 672 2.95 26.35 29.14
N THR A 673 3.80 25.74 28.31
CA THR A 673 4.07 26.15 26.93
C THR A 673 3.41 25.13 26.00
N ILE A 674 2.29 25.48 25.39
CA ILE A 674 1.48 24.57 24.58
C ILE A 674 1.56 24.97 23.10
N ASN A 675 1.92 24.03 22.24
CA ASN A 675 1.87 24.21 20.78
C ASN A 675 0.86 23.23 20.18
N GLY A 676 -0.19 23.72 19.52
CA GLY A 676 -1.22 22.90 18.88
C GLY A 676 -0.68 22.12 17.70
N GLY A 677 -0.01 22.80 16.77
CA GLY A 677 0.60 22.18 15.60
C GLY A 677 -0.22 22.46 14.34
N ALA A 678 -0.54 21.43 13.58
CA ALA A 678 -1.43 21.59 12.43
C ALA A 678 -2.69 20.78 12.67
N GLY A 679 -3.87 21.34 12.37
CA GLY A 679 -5.13 20.69 12.66
C GLY A 679 -6.15 21.67 13.21
N ALA A 680 -7.31 21.18 13.61
CA ALA A 680 -8.27 21.94 14.38
C ALA A 680 -8.11 21.54 15.85
N ASP A 681 -7.27 22.27 16.59
CA ASP A 681 -6.85 21.88 17.93
C ASP A 681 -7.79 22.44 19.02
N ILE A 682 -7.90 21.72 20.14
CA ILE A 682 -8.58 22.17 21.35
C ILE A 682 -7.53 22.27 22.46
N ILE A 683 -7.21 23.50 22.86
CA ILE A 683 -6.17 23.77 23.86
C ILE A 683 -6.78 24.37 25.12
N THR A 684 -6.44 23.81 26.28
CA THR A 684 -6.75 24.39 27.60
C THR A 684 -5.43 24.67 28.31
N GLY A 685 -5.11 25.94 28.60
CA GLY A 685 -3.88 26.32 29.32
C GLY A 685 -3.88 25.78 30.75
N GLY A 686 -4.94 26.11 31.50
CA GLY A 686 -5.08 25.74 32.90
C GLY A 686 -4.96 26.96 33.80
N LEU A 687 -4.35 26.79 34.97
CA LEU A 687 -3.93 27.88 35.85
C LEU A 687 -2.43 28.10 35.65
N GLY A 688 -1.95 29.33 35.90
CA GLY A 688 -0.53 29.62 35.79
C GLY A 688 -0.28 30.73 34.79
N LEU A 689 0.95 30.81 34.30
CA LEU A 689 1.32 31.77 33.25
C LEU A 689 1.68 30.97 32.02
N ASP A 690 0.69 30.85 31.13
CA ASP A 690 0.78 29.95 29.99
C ASP A 690 1.16 30.68 28.71
N THR A 691 1.87 29.98 27.84
CA THR A 691 2.20 30.41 26.47
C THR A 691 1.62 29.41 25.49
N ILE A 692 0.60 29.82 24.76
CA ILE A 692 -0.11 28.98 23.79
C ILE A 692 0.24 29.45 22.37
N GLN A 693 0.69 28.53 21.54
CA GLN A 693 0.95 28.70 20.12
C GLN A 693 0.00 27.78 19.36
N LEU A 694 -0.99 28.33 18.65
CA LEU A 694 -2.04 27.50 18.03
C LEU A 694 -1.50 26.68 16.87
N GLY A 695 -0.79 27.35 15.96
CA GLY A 695 -0.31 26.72 14.74
C GLY A 695 -1.30 26.94 13.59
N SER A 696 -1.56 25.95 12.74
CA SER A 696 -2.40 26.12 11.55
C SER A 696 -3.70 25.35 11.62
N GLY A 697 -4.82 26.01 11.37
CA GLY A 697 -6.14 25.40 11.23
C GLY A 697 -7.20 26.13 12.05
N ARG A 698 -8.24 25.42 12.50
CA ARG A 698 -9.36 26.03 13.24
C ARG A 698 -9.29 25.63 14.70
N ASP A 699 -8.63 26.46 15.48
CA ASP A 699 -8.26 26.13 16.85
C ASP A 699 -9.22 26.77 17.88
N VAL A 700 -9.44 26.06 18.98
CA VAL A 700 -10.26 26.48 20.11
C VAL A 700 -9.36 26.58 21.33
N VAL A 701 -9.28 27.77 21.93
CA VAL A 701 -8.64 27.95 23.23
C VAL A 701 -9.73 28.04 24.30
N LYS A 702 -9.70 27.08 25.23
CA LYS A 702 -10.54 27.07 26.42
C LYS A 702 -9.79 27.75 27.57
N VAL A 703 -10.35 28.84 28.06
CA VAL A 703 -9.83 29.53 29.24
C VAL A 703 -10.67 29.11 30.44
N ALA A 704 -10.04 28.54 31.47
CA ALA A 704 -10.75 28.20 32.69
C ALA A 704 -11.21 29.49 33.40
N SER A 705 -12.49 29.59 33.75
CA SER A 705 -12.98 30.70 34.55
C SER A 705 -12.49 30.56 35.99
N ASN A 706 -11.87 31.62 36.51
CA ASN A 706 -11.38 31.68 37.89
C ASN A 706 -12.54 31.92 38.87
N SER A 707 -13.10 30.85 39.43
CA SER A 707 -13.88 30.95 40.66
C SER A 707 -12.94 30.99 41.88
N ASP A 708 -12.06 31.99 41.95
CA ASP A 708 -11.47 32.40 43.22
C ASP A 708 -11.80 33.88 43.48
N ALA A 709 -12.84 34.05 44.28
CA ALA A 709 -13.32 35.36 44.71
C ALA A 709 -12.27 36.04 45.58
N GLN A 710 -11.99 37.31 45.28
CA GLN A 710 -11.12 38.23 46.01
C GLN A 710 -9.60 38.05 45.80
N VAL A 711 -9.05 39.12 45.22
CA VAL A 711 -7.74 39.71 45.51
C VAL A 711 -7.23 39.34 46.91
N ALA A 712 -6.37 38.32 47.00
CA ALA A 712 -5.01 38.43 47.52
C ALA A 712 -4.32 37.06 47.56
N THR A 713 -3.18 36.98 46.87
CA THR A 713 -2.11 35.98 47.00
C THR A 713 -2.38 34.57 46.46
N SER A 714 -2.24 34.40 45.14
CA SER A 714 -1.17 33.59 44.50
C SER A 714 -1.39 33.47 42.98
N ASP A 715 -1.29 34.62 42.31
CA ASP A 715 -0.75 34.66 40.95
C ASP A 715 0.74 35.02 41.09
N SER A 716 1.62 34.32 40.37
CA SER A 716 3.08 34.43 40.49
C SER A 716 3.54 35.88 40.23
N THR A 717 4.33 36.43 41.14
CA THR A 717 4.66 37.87 41.29
C THR A 717 5.49 38.54 40.17
N THR A 718 5.45 38.09 38.91
CA THR A 718 6.19 38.77 37.81
C THR A 718 5.53 38.79 36.41
N ALA A 719 4.31 38.27 36.17
CA ALA A 719 3.55 38.57 34.93
C ALA A 719 2.04 38.38 35.17
N THR A 720 1.19 39.07 34.42
CA THR A 720 -0.23 39.33 34.78
C THR A 720 -1.28 38.66 33.88
N ALA A 721 -0.89 37.85 32.88
CA ALA A 721 -1.82 37.17 31.95
C ALA A 721 -1.13 36.05 31.14
N ASP A 722 -1.92 35.11 30.63
CA ASP A 722 -1.50 34.14 29.59
C ASP A 722 -1.25 34.81 28.25
N VAL A 723 -0.40 34.19 27.42
CA VAL A 723 -0.03 34.67 26.08
C VAL A 723 -0.49 33.67 25.02
N VAL A 724 -1.33 34.10 24.08
CA VAL A 724 -1.77 33.28 22.93
C VAL A 724 -1.24 33.86 21.62
N THR A 725 -0.58 33.02 20.82
CA THR A 725 0.10 33.38 19.58
C THR A 725 -0.28 32.43 18.44
N GLY A 726 0.03 32.83 17.19
CA GLY A 726 -0.19 31.96 16.03
C GLY A 726 -1.53 32.08 15.32
N PHE A 727 -2.41 32.98 15.73
CA PHE A 727 -3.64 33.26 14.98
C PHE A 727 -3.37 34.24 13.82
N SER A 728 -4.16 34.14 12.75
CA SER A 728 -4.10 35.02 11.58
C SER A 728 -5.51 35.54 11.34
N LEU A 729 -5.72 36.83 11.58
CA LEU A 729 -7.04 37.41 11.40
C LEU A 729 -7.44 37.34 9.93
N LEU A 730 -8.65 36.81 9.66
CA LEU A 730 -9.19 36.71 8.30
C LEU A 730 -9.47 38.11 7.70
N GLU A 731 -9.65 39.12 8.55
CA GLU A 731 -9.76 40.55 8.20
C GLU A 731 -9.07 41.43 9.24
N ALA A 732 -8.60 42.62 8.85
CA ALA A 732 -7.99 43.59 9.78
C ALA A 732 -9.05 44.15 10.75
N ILE A 733 -8.77 44.13 12.06
CA ILE A 733 -9.62 44.79 13.06
C ILE A 733 -9.42 46.30 12.93
N THR A 734 -10.35 46.98 12.26
CA THR A 734 -10.25 48.43 11.97
C THR A 734 -10.92 49.35 13.00
N ALA A 735 -11.31 48.88 14.19
CA ALA A 735 -11.74 49.76 15.28
C ALA A 735 -11.81 49.06 16.65
N SER A 736 -11.54 49.84 17.71
CA SER A 736 -11.67 49.50 19.15
C SER A 736 -13.10 49.13 19.61
N THR A 737 -14.11 49.16 18.75
CA THR A 737 -15.52 48.95 19.13
C THR A 737 -15.97 47.50 19.20
N ASP A 738 -15.15 46.55 18.74
CA ASP A 738 -15.53 45.13 18.65
C ASP A 738 -15.12 44.27 19.85
N LEU A 739 -14.45 44.85 20.85
CA LEU A 739 -14.08 44.15 22.09
C LEU A 739 -15.18 44.19 23.17
N SER A 740 -16.31 44.85 22.95
CA SER A 740 -17.46 44.85 23.90
C SER A 740 -18.54 43.81 23.57
N SER A 741 -18.39 43.06 22.48
CA SER A 741 -19.36 42.07 21.98
C SER A 741 -18.81 40.63 22.08
N VAL A 742 -17.84 40.37 22.97
CA VAL A 742 -17.13 39.09 23.15
C VAL A 742 -18.06 37.98 23.65
N ALA A 743 -18.95 37.52 22.78
CA ALA A 743 -19.79 36.35 23.01
C ALA A 743 -19.96 35.49 21.75
N ASN A 744 -19.50 35.91 20.56
CA ASN A 744 -19.52 35.06 19.37
C ASN A 744 -18.47 35.51 18.34
N PHE A 745 -17.25 34.98 18.43
CA PHE A 745 -16.32 34.98 17.30
C PHE A 745 -16.74 33.87 16.33
N GLN A 746 -17.82 34.08 15.58
CA GLN A 746 -18.25 33.21 14.48
C GLN A 746 -18.43 34.07 13.22
N ALA A 747 -17.44 34.05 12.32
CA ALA A 747 -17.64 34.50 10.95
C ALA A 747 -17.85 33.28 10.05
N ALA A 748 -19.08 33.14 9.54
CA ALA A 748 -19.44 32.13 8.58
C ALA A 748 -18.76 32.36 7.21
N THR A 749 -18.37 31.25 6.61
CA THR A 749 -17.74 31.00 5.30
C THR A 749 -18.05 31.96 4.15
N ALA A 750 -16.99 32.36 3.45
CA ALA A 750 -16.96 32.43 1.99
C ALA A 750 -15.62 31.88 1.44
N GLY A 751 -15.56 30.56 1.27
CA GLY A 751 -14.75 29.81 0.30
C GLY A 751 -13.28 30.17 0.05
N GLY A 752 -12.37 29.42 0.68
CA GLY A 752 -11.01 29.16 0.16
C GLY A 752 -9.92 29.10 1.24
N ALA A 753 -9.43 27.88 1.52
CA ALA A 753 -8.17 27.51 2.20
C ALA A 753 -7.65 28.38 3.37
N ASN A 754 -7.84 27.85 4.60
CA ASN A 754 -7.04 28.04 5.83
C ASN A 754 -6.53 29.46 6.15
N ALA A 755 -7.27 30.18 6.99
CA ALA A 755 -6.74 31.25 7.83
C ALA A 755 -7.07 30.91 9.29
N ASN A 756 -6.06 30.98 10.16
CA ASN A 756 -6.11 30.54 11.56
C ASN A 756 -7.21 31.29 12.33
N MET A 757 -8.29 30.59 12.70
CA MET A 757 -9.40 31.15 13.47
C MET A 757 -9.23 30.80 14.95
N LEU A 758 -9.05 31.80 15.81
CA LEU A 758 -9.17 31.65 17.26
C LEU A 758 -10.64 31.77 17.66
N VAL A 759 -11.24 30.68 18.13
CA VAL A 759 -12.51 30.75 18.86
C VAL A 759 -12.19 30.75 20.36
N LEU A 760 -12.41 31.90 21.00
CA LEU A 760 -12.46 32.01 22.46
C LEU A 760 -13.84 31.54 22.90
N ASP A 761 -13.94 30.29 23.35
CA ASP A 761 -15.15 29.77 23.97
C ASP A 761 -15.27 30.36 25.38
N LEU A 762 -16.07 31.42 25.51
CA LEU A 762 -16.43 32.04 26.79
C LEU A 762 -17.74 31.48 27.36
N THR A 763 -18.29 30.44 26.73
CA THR A 763 -19.64 29.94 26.98
C THR A 763 -19.61 28.55 27.61
N ALA A 764 -19.35 28.47 28.92
CA ALA A 764 -20.20 27.74 29.87
C ALA A 764 -19.52 27.61 31.26
N ASP A 765 -20.14 28.29 32.22
CA ASP A 765 -20.57 27.75 33.52
C ASP A 765 -20.57 26.21 33.56
N ASP A 766 -19.77 25.61 34.44
CA ASP A 766 -19.76 24.18 34.79
C ASP A 766 -20.98 23.75 35.63
N GLY A 767 -22.04 24.56 35.64
CA GLY A 767 -23.33 24.22 36.22
C GLY A 767 -23.45 24.60 37.69
N ALA A 768 -22.82 25.70 38.11
CA ALA A 768 -22.95 26.20 39.47
C ALA A 768 -23.12 27.73 39.55
N GLY A 769 -24.09 28.27 38.81
CA GLY A 769 -24.97 29.30 39.35
C GLY A 769 -24.39 30.71 39.54
N THR A 770 -24.78 31.58 38.61
CA THR A 770 -24.97 33.05 38.69
C THR A 770 -23.76 33.98 38.60
N SER A 771 -23.90 34.89 37.62
CA SER A 771 -23.26 36.19 37.39
C SER A 771 -21.82 36.19 36.87
N GLY A 772 -21.71 36.58 35.60
CA GLY A 772 -20.50 36.58 34.81
C GLY A 772 -19.39 37.51 35.28
N THR A 773 -18.19 37.21 34.77
CA THR A 773 -16.95 37.93 35.03
C THR A 773 -16.25 38.23 33.71
N ASN A 774 -15.76 39.46 33.58
CA ASN A 774 -15.00 39.96 32.44
C ASN A 774 -13.64 39.24 32.37
N LEU A 775 -13.38 38.52 31.28
CA LEU A 775 -12.09 37.90 30.98
C LEU A 775 -11.18 38.93 30.28
N ALA A 776 -10.02 39.24 30.87
CA ALA A 776 -9.01 40.07 30.22
C ALA A 776 -8.05 39.15 29.44
N VAL A 777 -8.31 38.96 28.15
CA VAL A 777 -7.35 38.36 27.21
C VAL A 777 -6.54 39.50 26.59
N ALA A 778 -5.25 39.58 26.89
CA ALA A 778 -4.34 40.50 26.21
C ALA A 778 -3.98 39.92 24.85
N ILE A 779 -4.58 40.44 23.78
CA ILE A 779 -4.19 40.14 22.40
C ILE A 779 -3.14 41.18 21.98
N GLU A 780 -1.85 40.86 22.11
CA GLU A 780 -0.78 41.73 21.60
C GLU A 780 -0.62 41.55 20.09
N ALA A 781 -1.30 42.39 19.31
CA ALA A 781 -0.94 42.60 17.91
C ALA A 781 0.25 43.57 17.86
N ASN A 782 1.43 43.05 17.53
CA ASN A 782 2.60 43.89 17.27
C ASN A 782 2.38 44.68 15.96
N GLY A 783 2.03 45.95 16.07
CA GLY A 783 1.81 46.85 14.93
C GLY A 783 2.15 48.28 15.28
N THR A 784 3.39 48.69 15.00
CA THR A 784 3.83 50.09 15.03
C THR A 784 3.16 50.86 13.88
N GLY A 785 2.13 51.65 14.19
CA GLY A 785 1.59 52.69 13.31
C GLY A 785 2.15 54.06 13.70
N VAL A 786 2.70 54.78 12.74
CA VAL A 786 3.26 56.13 12.91
C VAL A 786 2.18 57.14 13.33
N GLY A 787 2.43 57.86 14.42
CA GLY A 787 1.73 59.10 14.76
C GLY A 787 0.50 58.99 15.67
N GLN A 788 0.58 58.27 16.79
CA GLN A 788 -0.22 58.64 17.98
C GLN A 788 0.67 58.58 19.22
N ALA A 789 0.87 59.72 19.89
CA ALA A 789 1.46 59.73 21.22
C ALA A 789 0.67 58.84 22.19
N ALA A 790 1.35 57.90 22.85
CA ALA A 790 0.72 56.90 23.71
C ALA A 790 -0.19 57.54 24.78
N GLY A 791 -1.47 57.20 24.76
CA GLY A 791 -2.48 57.70 25.71
C GLY A 791 -3.12 59.05 25.36
N ALA A 792 -2.84 59.62 24.19
CA ALA A 792 -3.56 60.78 23.65
C ALA A 792 -4.81 60.33 22.85
N THR A 793 -5.86 61.13 22.88
CA THR A 793 -7.14 60.91 22.17
C THR A 793 -7.43 62.12 21.28
N TYR A 794 -7.73 61.87 20.01
CA TYR A 794 -7.95 62.90 18.99
C TYR A 794 -9.46 63.12 18.76
N THR A 795 -9.88 64.37 18.55
CA THR A 795 -11.25 64.69 18.11
C THR A 795 -11.20 65.81 17.08
N VAL A 796 -11.78 65.58 15.90
CA VAL A 796 -11.95 66.63 14.88
C VAL A 796 -13.39 67.11 14.90
N THR A 797 -13.60 68.36 15.30
CA THR A 797 -14.92 69.00 15.27
C THR A 797 -14.85 70.22 14.36
N ASN A 798 -15.75 70.30 13.38
CA ASN A 798 -15.79 71.39 12.40
C ASN A 798 -14.45 71.65 11.68
N GLY A 799 -13.70 70.57 11.38
CA GLY A 799 -12.39 70.64 10.72
C GLY A 799 -11.23 71.03 11.63
N ILE A 800 -11.43 71.13 12.95
CA ILE A 800 -10.38 71.47 13.92
C ILE A 800 -10.06 70.24 14.78
N LEU A 801 -8.79 69.83 14.74
CA LEU A 801 -8.19 68.78 15.56
C LEU A 801 -7.92 69.28 16.98
N THR A 802 -8.45 68.57 17.96
CA THR A 802 -8.21 68.78 19.39
C THR A 802 -7.68 67.50 20.03
N LEU A 803 -6.65 67.62 20.88
CA LEU A 803 -6.04 66.51 21.61
C LEU A 803 -6.52 66.48 23.06
N SER A 804 -6.77 65.28 23.58
CA SER A 804 -7.20 65.03 24.95
C SER A 804 -6.59 63.73 25.49
N GLY A 805 -6.85 63.36 26.75
CA GLY A 805 -6.27 62.15 27.36
C GLY A 805 -4.90 62.36 28.02
N ALA A 806 -4.37 61.31 28.66
CA ALA A 806 -3.17 61.37 29.49
C ALA A 806 -1.89 61.66 28.68
N GLY A 807 -1.86 61.26 27.40
CA GLY A 807 -0.74 61.46 26.48
C GLY A 807 -0.74 62.80 25.75
N ALA A 808 -1.84 63.57 25.75
CA ALA A 808 -1.93 64.83 24.98
C ALA A 808 -0.91 65.90 25.40
N SER A 809 -0.47 65.87 26.66
CA SER A 809 0.56 66.78 27.17
C SER A 809 1.96 66.52 26.62
N THR A 810 2.18 65.37 25.96
CA THR A 810 3.47 64.99 25.35
C THR A 810 3.60 65.46 23.90
N VAL A 811 2.54 66.01 23.31
CA VAL A 811 2.54 66.64 21.98
C VAL A 811 2.66 68.15 22.17
N ASP A 812 3.90 68.64 22.30
CA ASP A 812 4.19 70.00 22.75
C ASP A 812 5.05 70.82 21.77
N THR A 813 5.42 70.23 20.64
CA THR A 813 6.06 70.91 19.52
C THR A 813 5.17 70.98 18.28
N LEU A 814 5.41 71.99 17.43
CA LEU A 814 4.68 72.14 16.17
C LEU A 814 4.88 70.93 15.22
N GLY A 815 6.06 70.30 15.26
CA GLY A 815 6.36 69.12 14.43
C GLY A 815 5.62 67.87 14.88
N GLU A 816 5.41 67.69 16.18
CA GLU A 816 4.59 66.61 16.71
C GLU A 816 3.11 66.85 16.38
N TRP A 817 2.61 68.07 16.57
CA TRP A 817 1.26 68.45 16.13
C TRP A 817 1.02 68.21 14.63
N LEU A 818 2.04 68.42 13.79
CA LEU A 818 1.97 68.17 12.36
C LEU A 818 1.92 66.67 12.04
N THR A 819 2.65 65.86 12.80
CA THR A 819 2.64 64.38 12.68
C THR A 819 1.25 63.84 13.03
N GLU A 820 0.66 64.36 14.10
CA GLU A 820 -0.70 64.01 14.52
C GLU A 820 -1.76 64.52 13.54
N ALA A 821 -1.59 65.71 12.96
CA ALA A 821 -2.50 66.23 11.92
C ALA A 821 -2.45 65.38 10.63
N ALA A 822 -1.26 64.97 10.19
CA ALA A 822 -1.08 64.11 9.00
C ALA A 822 -1.65 62.70 9.19
N ALA A 823 -1.66 62.18 10.42
CA ALA A 823 -2.29 60.90 10.74
C ALA A 823 -3.83 60.97 10.65
N VAL A 824 -4.42 62.15 10.88
CA VAL A 824 -5.88 62.35 10.89
C VAL A 824 -6.43 62.80 9.53
N SER A 825 -5.63 63.48 8.70
CA SER A 825 -5.95 63.78 7.29
C SER A 825 -5.16 62.82 6.37
N ALA A 826 -5.63 61.58 6.25
CA ALA A 826 -4.89 60.49 5.60
C ALA A 826 -5.14 60.36 4.08
N THR A 827 -6.04 61.18 3.52
CA THR A 827 -6.34 61.21 2.08
C THR A 827 -5.94 62.54 1.44
N ALA A 828 -5.34 62.49 0.25
CA ALA A 828 -5.01 63.69 -0.52
C ALA A 828 -6.27 64.53 -0.82
N GLY A 829 -6.22 65.82 -0.49
CA GLY A 829 -7.34 66.77 -0.57
C GLY A 829 -8.01 67.08 0.77
N GLU A 830 -7.68 66.34 1.84
CA GLU A 830 -8.21 66.61 3.17
C GLU A 830 -7.46 67.75 3.87
N THR A 831 -8.21 68.62 4.56
CA THR A 831 -7.66 69.72 5.34
C THR A 831 -8.10 69.62 6.80
N VAL A 832 -7.17 69.81 7.72
CA VAL A 832 -7.44 69.86 9.15
C VAL A 832 -6.71 71.03 9.78
N ALA A 833 -7.37 71.74 10.71
CA ALA A 833 -6.78 72.83 11.45
C ALA A 833 -6.46 72.43 12.89
N PHE A 834 -5.45 73.03 13.51
CA PHE A 834 -5.14 72.86 14.94
C PHE A 834 -4.59 74.15 15.54
N VAL A 835 -4.59 74.26 16.86
CA VAL A 835 -4.06 75.44 17.57
C VAL A 835 -2.78 75.07 18.27
N PHE A 836 -1.71 75.82 17.99
CA PHE A 836 -0.42 75.65 18.64
C PHE A 836 0.14 77.02 19.03
N GLY A 837 0.58 77.18 20.29
CA GLY A 837 1.16 78.44 20.76
C GLY A 837 0.22 79.66 20.72
N GLY A 838 -1.10 79.44 20.62
CA GLY A 838 -2.11 80.50 20.55
C GLY A 838 -2.48 80.97 19.13
N ASP A 839 -1.81 80.44 18.10
CA ASP A 839 -2.15 80.66 16.69
C ASP A 839 -2.80 79.41 16.08
N THR A 840 -3.64 79.60 15.05
CA THR A 840 -4.27 78.51 14.31
C THR A 840 -3.42 78.14 13.09
N TYR A 841 -3.19 76.84 12.92
CA TYR A 841 -2.51 76.26 11.77
C TYR A 841 -3.51 75.44 10.97
N VAL A 842 -3.41 75.50 9.64
CA VAL A 842 -4.19 74.66 8.73
C VAL A 842 -3.24 73.78 7.94
N PHE A 843 -3.40 72.48 8.10
CA PHE A 843 -2.66 71.46 7.39
C PHE A 843 -3.54 70.88 6.28
N ALA A 844 -3.00 70.79 5.07
CA ALA A 844 -3.66 70.19 3.92
C ALA A 844 -2.75 69.12 3.33
N GLN A 845 -3.26 67.89 3.24
CA GLN A 845 -2.53 66.80 2.62
C GLN A 845 -2.72 66.85 1.11
N ASN A 846 -1.64 66.99 0.34
CA ASN A 846 -1.71 67.14 -1.13
C ASN A 846 -0.74 66.18 -1.84
N GLY A 847 -0.73 64.93 -1.36
CA GLY A 847 0.09 63.86 -1.91
C GLY A 847 1.58 64.07 -1.66
N ALA A 848 2.33 64.48 -2.68
CA ALA A 848 3.79 64.61 -2.58
C ALA A 848 4.28 65.91 -1.92
N GLN A 849 3.40 66.91 -1.76
CA GLN A 849 3.73 68.24 -1.25
C GLN A 849 2.64 68.73 -0.28
N ASP A 850 2.75 68.36 0.99
CA ASP A 850 1.82 68.80 2.03
C ASP A 850 1.99 70.30 2.32
N VAL A 851 0.89 70.98 2.62
CA VAL A 851 0.85 72.42 2.82
C VAL A 851 0.44 72.73 4.25
N LEU A 852 1.26 73.55 4.93
CA LEU A 852 0.96 74.09 6.25
C LEU A 852 0.86 75.62 6.17
N VAL A 853 -0.27 76.16 6.63
CA VAL A 853 -0.51 77.62 6.67
C VAL A 853 -0.71 78.05 8.12
N GLN A 854 0.09 79.02 8.59
CA GLN A 854 -0.10 79.67 9.90
C GLN A 854 -0.99 80.91 9.75
N LEU A 855 -2.03 81.00 10.56
CA LEU A 855 -2.93 82.15 10.65
C LEU A 855 -2.65 82.94 11.93
N VAL A 856 -1.76 83.92 11.83
CA VAL A 856 -1.28 84.71 12.97
C VAL A 856 -2.41 85.55 13.58
N GLY A 857 -2.67 85.36 14.88
CA GLY A 857 -3.67 86.14 15.63
C GLY A 857 -5.13 85.70 15.41
N VAL A 858 -5.37 84.57 14.75
CA VAL A 858 -6.72 83.99 14.54
C VAL A 858 -6.94 82.84 15.52
N GLN A 859 -8.00 82.94 16.33
CA GLN A 859 -8.42 81.88 17.27
C GLN A 859 -9.32 80.86 16.57
N ALA A 860 -9.15 79.56 16.87
CA ALA A 860 -9.90 78.45 16.28
C ALA A 860 -11.44 78.62 16.35
N SER A 861 -11.96 79.31 17.36
CA SER A 861 -13.39 79.62 17.51
C SER A 861 -13.95 80.53 16.41
N ALA A 862 -13.11 81.12 15.56
CA ALA A 862 -13.50 81.99 14.45
C ALA A 862 -13.53 81.28 13.08
N LEU A 863 -13.21 79.97 13.02
CA LEU A 863 -13.26 79.16 11.80
C LEU A 863 -14.58 78.36 11.77
N ALA A 864 -15.27 78.34 10.62
CA ALA A 864 -16.50 77.57 10.43
C ALA A 864 -16.44 76.75 9.13
N ALA A 865 -16.86 75.49 9.18
CA ALA A 865 -16.93 74.58 8.03
C ALA A 865 -18.06 74.99 7.06
N ALA A 866 -17.82 74.85 5.75
CA ALA A 866 -18.72 75.33 4.71
C ALA A 866 -20.06 74.54 4.66
N GLY A 867 -21.14 75.19 5.10
CA GLY A 867 -22.52 74.83 4.80
C GLY A 867 -23.31 76.12 4.54
N THR A 868 -24.24 76.11 3.57
CA THR A 868 -24.85 77.29 2.92
C THR A 868 -25.61 78.27 3.84
N ALA A 869 -24.89 79.03 4.66
CA ALA A 869 -25.42 80.11 5.49
C ALA A 869 -24.53 81.36 5.44
N THR A 870 -25.15 82.53 5.59
CA THR A 870 -24.52 83.86 5.48
C THR A 870 -23.71 84.20 6.74
N TYR A 871 -22.41 84.54 6.61
CA TYR A 871 -21.50 84.84 7.73
C TYR A 871 -21.12 86.33 7.82
N ALA A 872 -20.71 86.78 9.02
CA ALA A 872 -20.30 88.16 9.30
C ALA A 872 -18.87 88.47 8.80
N ALA A 873 -18.57 89.75 8.57
CA ALA A 873 -17.25 90.20 8.10
C ALA A 873 -16.15 89.89 9.13
N GLY A 874 -15.16 89.08 8.72
CA GLY A 874 -14.01 88.67 9.54
C GLY A 874 -13.83 87.15 9.69
N THR A 875 -14.76 86.33 9.20
CA THR A 875 -14.68 84.85 9.25
C THR A 875 -13.90 84.30 8.05
N LEU A 876 -12.86 83.49 8.31
CA LEU A 876 -12.09 82.78 7.28
C LEU A 876 -12.70 81.38 7.06
N LEU A 877 -13.00 81.05 5.79
CA LEU A 877 -13.56 79.77 5.38
C LEU A 877 -12.44 78.79 5.02
N ILE A 878 -12.50 77.57 5.55
CA ILE A 878 -11.67 76.44 5.10
C ILE A 878 -12.57 75.50 4.32
N GLY A 879 -12.26 75.27 3.06
CA GLY A 879 -12.89 74.26 2.21
C GLY A 879 -11.85 73.28 1.70
N ASP A 880 -12.30 72.14 1.18
CA ASP A 880 -11.49 70.98 0.74
C ASP A 880 -10.49 71.25 -0.40
N SER A 881 -10.22 72.52 -0.75
CA SER A 881 -9.16 72.90 -1.68
C SER A 881 -8.53 74.23 -1.24
N LEU A 882 -7.45 74.16 -0.46
CA LEU A 882 -6.57 75.28 -0.12
C LEU A 882 -5.40 75.37 -1.10
#